data_AF-A0A1G0G0D7-F1
#
_entry.id   AF-A0A1G0G0D7-F1
#
_cell.length_a   1.000
_cell.length_b   1.000
_cell.length_c   1.000
_cell.angle_alpha   90.00
_cell.angle_beta   90.00
_cell.angle_gamma   90.00
#
_symmetry.space_group_name_H-M   'P 1'
#
loop_
_entity.id
_entity.type
_entity.pdbx_description
1 polymer ?
#
loop_
_entity_poly.entity_id
_entity_poly.type
_entity_poly.pdbx_seq_one_letter_code
_entity_poly.pdbx_strand_id
1 'polypeptide(L)'
;MWLLIPAWIIFIAAAAFTHLHTLRRHFITRPVVKVFRKVLPPVSETERAAIEAGSVWWEGELFQGRPNWRVLHNYPQPTLTAEEQAFLDNQVETVCQMLNDWDVVRKGDMPVIVWDYLKKERFFGMIIPKIYGGLGFSAYMQSCVVCKLATRSISAGVTTMVPNSLGPAELLLHYGTEEQKSYYLPRLATGEEVPCFALTSSEGGSDAGAMADTGTVCKGTFAGKEIIGVRLNFNKRYITLAPKATLVGLAFKLYDPEQLLGDKKIIGITCALLPHDHPGIEIGLRHYPMYLAFMNGPVRGKDVFIPLDWVIGGQAQLGNGWRMLMECLSAGRGISLPALSTAAGKRNYAITGAYAKIREQFNLSIGKFEGVQETLAKLAGYAYMLESCRTMTAGAVDLVGKPALSSAIAKYHMTEMLRKISDITMDIHAGRGIQAGPRNYLTSMYLSIPIAITVEGANILTRSLMIFGQGAIRCHPYVYEEMQALLDTDFERGLKRFDQLLIGHMGYGMSNFVRALSFGITNAKLIRSPKAGPTSYFYQQLTRMSTALSLIAGLSMLLLGGDLKRRESISARLGDVLSYLYIGSSVLKYYVDNGSKSEEFFYVNWCLKTLLYEIQEAFYGVFDNFPNPIKGKFFRIFIFPWGRCYRKPSDKLGHKLAEHMMTNSELRQRYNKLIWYSTDKNDPTGRVEVAFLKMLEIESPLKKIQKAIQEKLIPKKTNKEARLAAAIKANIITENEAQAIREFEILRADALQVDDFKPEFFEKLN
;
A
#
# COMPACT_ATOMS: atom_id res chain seq x y z
N MET A 1 37.48 -20.30 -41.56
CA MET A 1 38.01 -18.94 -41.84
C MET A 1 36.95 -18.02 -42.46
N TRP A 2 36.27 -18.43 -43.53
CA TRP A 2 35.22 -17.63 -44.20
C TRP A 2 33.97 -17.31 -43.35
N LEU A 3 33.60 -18.15 -42.39
CA LEU A 3 32.49 -17.91 -41.45
C LEU A 3 32.77 -16.79 -40.42
N LEU A 4 34.04 -16.37 -40.26
CA LEU A 4 34.42 -15.31 -39.31
C LEU A 4 34.46 -13.92 -39.96
N ILE A 5 34.51 -13.83 -41.30
CA ILE A 5 34.58 -12.55 -42.02
C ILE A 5 33.36 -11.67 -41.75
N PRO A 6 32.10 -12.17 -41.77
CA PRO A 6 30.94 -11.36 -41.42
C PRO A 6 30.98 -10.89 -39.96
N ALA A 7 31.47 -11.73 -39.05
CA ALA A 7 31.61 -11.38 -37.64
C ALA A 7 32.66 -10.27 -37.43
N TRP A 8 33.79 -10.33 -38.15
CA TRP A 8 34.80 -9.27 -38.14
C TRP A 8 34.31 -7.98 -38.77
N ILE A 9 33.53 -8.03 -39.85
CA ILE A 9 32.91 -6.83 -40.45
C ILE A 9 31.93 -6.19 -39.48
N ILE A 10 31.06 -6.97 -38.81
CA ILE A 10 30.15 -6.48 -37.78
C ILE A 10 30.92 -5.89 -36.60
N PHE A 11 32.00 -6.55 -36.16
CA PHE A 11 32.85 -6.07 -35.08
C PHE A 11 33.54 -4.75 -35.43
N ILE A 12 34.14 -4.63 -36.62
CA ILE A 12 34.80 -3.41 -37.09
C ILE A 12 33.78 -2.28 -37.26
N ALA A 13 32.59 -2.57 -37.80
CA ALA A 13 31.52 -1.58 -37.92
C ALA A 13 31.04 -1.09 -36.54
N ALA A 14 30.88 -2.01 -35.57
CA ALA A 14 30.53 -1.67 -34.20
C ALA A 14 31.64 -0.88 -33.48
N ALA A 15 32.91 -1.25 -33.70
CA ALA A 15 34.08 -0.54 -33.16
C ALA A 15 34.21 0.87 -33.77
N ALA A 16 34.05 1.01 -35.08
CA ALA A 16 34.04 2.31 -35.77
C ALA A 16 32.90 3.20 -35.25
N PHE A 17 31.69 2.65 -35.08
CA PHE A 17 30.55 3.35 -34.53
C PHE A 17 30.77 3.82 -33.07
N THR A 18 31.46 3.04 -32.25
CA THR A 18 31.69 3.36 -30.82
C THR A 18 32.85 4.33 -30.61
N HIS A 19 33.93 4.24 -31.39
CA HIS A 19 35.17 5.03 -31.20
C HIS A 19 35.26 6.30 -32.05
N LEU A 20 34.55 6.41 -33.19
CA LEU A 20 34.57 7.61 -34.04
C LEU A 20 33.53 8.65 -33.60
N HIS A 21 33.77 9.26 -32.44
CA HIS A 21 32.85 10.19 -31.79
C HIS A 21 32.39 11.34 -32.69
N THR A 22 33.30 11.94 -33.46
CA THR A 22 33.00 13.10 -34.32
C THR A 22 32.07 12.72 -35.47
N LEU A 23 32.34 11.59 -36.14
CA LEU A 23 31.53 11.10 -37.26
C LEU A 23 30.16 10.63 -36.78
N ARG A 24 30.09 9.87 -35.68
CA ARG A 24 28.81 9.44 -35.09
C ARG A 24 27.95 10.63 -34.70
N ARG A 25 28.51 11.62 -34.00
CA ARG A 25 27.77 12.82 -33.59
C ARG A 25 27.22 13.58 -34.79
N HIS A 26 28.01 13.73 -35.84
CA HIS A 26 27.62 14.48 -37.03
C HIS A 26 26.54 13.77 -37.84
N PHE A 27 26.74 12.48 -38.15
CA PHE A 27 25.88 11.73 -39.09
C PHE A 27 24.71 11.00 -38.43
N ILE A 28 24.76 10.73 -37.12
CA ILE A 28 23.78 9.88 -36.44
C ILE A 28 23.10 10.65 -35.32
N THR A 29 23.88 11.10 -34.32
CA THR A 29 23.30 11.69 -33.11
C THR A 29 22.61 13.03 -33.38
N ARG A 30 23.23 13.91 -34.18
CA ARG A 30 22.66 15.25 -34.48
C ARG A 30 21.34 15.17 -35.25
N PRO A 31 21.18 14.35 -36.31
CA PRO A 31 19.87 14.10 -36.92
C PRO A 31 18.84 13.54 -35.93
N VAL A 32 19.23 12.55 -35.12
CA VAL A 32 18.35 11.93 -34.12
C VAL A 32 17.86 12.97 -33.11
N VAL A 33 18.76 13.76 -32.51
CA VAL A 33 18.39 14.83 -31.56
C VAL A 33 17.43 15.84 -32.18
N LYS A 34 17.65 16.24 -33.44
CA LYS A 34 16.75 17.17 -34.15
C LYS A 34 15.35 16.59 -34.35
N VAL A 35 15.24 15.29 -34.65
CA VAL A 35 13.94 14.60 -34.77
C VAL A 35 13.29 14.47 -33.39
N PHE A 36 14.03 13.98 -32.40
CA PHE A 36 13.50 13.79 -31.05
C PHE A 36 13.05 15.11 -30.40
N ARG A 37 13.79 16.23 -30.54
CA ARG A 37 13.33 17.55 -30.06
C ARG A 37 12.02 18.02 -30.71
N LYS A 38 11.73 17.61 -31.96
CA LYS A 38 10.47 17.94 -32.65
C LYS A 38 9.31 17.03 -32.24
N VAL A 39 9.60 15.79 -31.84
CA VAL A 39 8.59 14.76 -31.53
C VAL A 39 8.33 14.65 -30.02
N LEU A 40 9.25 15.13 -29.17
CA LEU A 40 9.09 15.12 -27.72
C LEU A 40 7.86 15.98 -27.37
N PRO A 41 6.79 15.38 -26.82
CA PRO A 41 5.63 16.16 -26.42
C PRO A 41 6.03 17.18 -25.34
N PRO A 42 5.43 18.37 -25.31
CA PRO A 42 5.63 19.30 -24.22
C PRO A 42 5.16 18.65 -22.92
N VAL A 43 6.09 18.42 -21.99
CA VAL A 43 5.77 17.96 -20.63
C VAL A 43 5.30 19.17 -19.85
N SER A 44 4.05 19.17 -19.37
CA SER A 44 3.54 20.27 -18.54
C SER A 44 4.36 20.40 -17.26
N GLU A 45 4.39 21.58 -16.65
CA GLU A 45 5.07 21.77 -15.36
C GLU A 45 4.51 20.85 -14.28
N THR A 46 3.21 20.59 -14.30
CA THR A 46 2.54 19.65 -13.39
C THR A 46 2.98 18.21 -13.58
N GLU A 47 3.17 17.77 -14.83
CA GLU A 47 3.66 16.43 -15.16
C GLU A 47 5.14 16.29 -14.82
N ARG A 48 5.95 17.33 -15.09
CA ARG A 48 7.37 17.35 -14.73
C ARG A 48 7.55 17.26 -13.21
N ALA A 49 6.83 18.07 -12.44
CA ALA A 49 6.87 18.03 -10.99
C ALA A 49 6.45 16.65 -10.44
N ALA A 50 5.47 15.99 -11.07
CA ALA A 50 5.07 14.64 -10.67
C ALA A 50 6.12 13.56 -11.01
N ILE A 51 6.87 13.71 -12.11
CA ILE A 51 7.97 12.80 -12.46
C ILE A 51 9.18 13.05 -11.56
N GLU A 52 9.49 14.30 -11.27
CA GLU A 52 10.64 14.69 -10.45
C GLU A 52 10.41 14.47 -8.96
N ALA A 53 9.15 14.43 -8.50
CA ALA A 53 8.80 14.16 -7.12
C ALA A 53 9.12 12.72 -6.71
N GLY A 54 9.99 12.58 -5.71
CA GLY A 54 10.32 11.30 -5.07
C GLY A 54 11.60 10.64 -5.59
N SER A 55 12.05 9.65 -4.83
CA SER A 55 13.30 8.90 -5.06
C SER A 55 13.01 7.54 -5.68
N VAL A 56 13.95 7.05 -6.50
CA VAL A 56 14.00 5.65 -6.93
C VAL A 56 14.75 4.83 -5.88
N TRP A 57 14.23 3.66 -5.56
CA TRP A 57 14.79 2.72 -4.60
C TRP A 57 14.90 1.31 -5.22
N TRP A 58 14.46 0.25 -4.54
CA TRP A 58 14.63 -1.15 -4.96
C TRP A 58 13.96 -1.47 -6.31
N GLU A 59 12.85 -0.81 -6.63
CA GLU A 59 12.18 -0.97 -7.92
C GLU A 59 13.04 -0.53 -9.11
N GLY A 60 14.04 0.34 -8.90
CA GLY A 60 15.07 0.66 -9.88
C GLY A 60 15.87 -0.57 -10.32
N GLU A 61 16.38 -1.33 -9.36
CA GLU A 61 17.13 -2.58 -9.60
C GLU A 61 16.30 -3.62 -10.37
N LEU A 62 15.01 -3.70 -10.05
CA LEU A 62 14.05 -4.60 -10.71
C LEU A 62 13.76 -4.16 -12.15
N PHE A 63 13.54 -2.87 -12.38
CA PHE A 63 13.25 -2.35 -13.72
C PHE A 63 14.48 -2.42 -14.64
N GLN A 64 15.68 -2.30 -14.07
CA GLN A 64 16.94 -2.39 -14.80
C GLN A 64 17.25 -3.79 -15.33
N GLY A 65 16.50 -4.81 -14.91
CA GLY A 65 16.64 -6.16 -15.45
C GLY A 65 17.82 -6.95 -14.89
N ARG A 66 18.51 -6.46 -13.85
CA ARG A 66 19.67 -7.13 -13.23
C ARG A 66 19.72 -6.91 -11.71
N PRO A 67 18.67 -7.30 -10.97
CA PRO A 67 18.57 -6.98 -9.56
C PRO A 67 19.72 -7.55 -8.74
N ASN A 68 20.38 -6.71 -7.98
CA ASN A 68 21.39 -7.13 -7.03
C ASN A 68 20.75 -7.52 -5.70
N TRP A 69 20.41 -8.80 -5.54
CA TRP A 69 19.77 -9.32 -4.33
C TRP A 69 20.59 -9.14 -3.05
N ARG A 70 21.91 -8.94 -3.13
CA ARG A 70 22.71 -8.60 -1.94
C ARG A 70 22.36 -7.21 -1.43
N VAL A 71 22.10 -6.25 -2.32
CA VAL A 71 21.66 -4.90 -1.94
C VAL A 71 20.33 -4.99 -1.19
N LEU A 72 19.36 -5.75 -1.70
CA LEU A 72 18.06 -5.95 -1.03
C LEU A 72 18.22 -6.46 0.41
N HIS A 73 19.03 -7.49 0.61
CA HIS A 73 19.23 -8.11 1.93
C HIS A 73 20.12 -7.28 2.85
N ASN A 74 20.92 -6.35 2.30
CA ASN A 74 21.72 -5.43 3.09
C ASN A 74 20.92 -4.22 3.58
N TYR A 75 19.71 -3.96 3.04
CA TYR A 75 18.84 -2.93 3.61
C TYR A 75 18.48 -3.33 5.05
N PRO A 76 18.63 -2.41 6.02
CA PRO A 76 18.34 -2.71 7.41
C PRO A 76 16.88 -3.16 7.56
N GLN A 77 16.66 -4.12 8.44
CA GLN A 77 15.32 -4.51 8.83
C GLN A 77 14.69 -3.34 9.61
N PRO A 78 13.48 -2.89 9.24
CA PRO A 78 12.75 -1.91 10.05
C PRO A 78 12.42 -2.51 11.42
N THR A 79 12.84 -1.82 12.47
CA THR A 79 12.59 -2.20 13.86
C THR A 79 12.07 -1.00 14.63
N LEU A 80 11.29 -1.26 15.68
CA LEU A 80 10.86 -0.23 16.61
C LEU A 80 11.95 -0.01 17.66
N THR A 81 12.22 1.25 17.97
CA THR A 81 13.00 1.60 19.16
C THR A 81 12.26 1.18 20.44
N ALA A 82 12.95 1.15 21.58
CA ALA A 82 12.32 0.79 22.86
C ALA A 82 11.18 1.75 23.22
N GLU A 83 11.31 3.04 22.91
CA GLU A 83 10.28 4.05 23.12
C GLU A 83 9.06 3.82 22.22
N GLU A 84 9.28 3.57 20.92
CA GLU A 84 8.20 3.28 19.97
C GLU A 84 7.46 1.98 20.33
N GLN A 85 8.20 0.93 20.71
CA GLN A 85 7.61 -0.33 21.17
C GLN A 85 6.78 -0.12 22.45
N ALA A 86 7.31 0.63 23.43
CA ALA A 86 6.57 0.97 24.63
C ALA A 86 5.30 1.77 24.32
N PHE A 87 5.34 2.70 23.36
CA PHE A 87 4.16 3.44 22.94
C PHE A 87 3.09 2.52 22.33
N LEU A 88 3.50 1.58 21.48
CA LEU A 88 2.62 0.60 20.86
C LEU A 88 1.98 -0.35 21.89
N ASP A 89 2.74 -0.75 22.91
CA ASP A 89 2.30 -1.70 23.93
C ASP A 89 1.46 -1.05 25.04
N ASN A 90 1.57 0.27 25.23
CA ASN A 90 0.84 0.99 26.28
C ASN A 90 -0.21 1.94 25.70
N GLN A 91 0.20 3.05 25.08
CA GLN A 91 -0.72 4.11 24.63
C GLN A 91 -1.68 3.60 23.56
N VAL A 92 -1.18 2.89 22.55
CA VAL A 92 -2.03 2.36 21.46
C VAL A 92 -2.97 1.28 21.99
N GLU A 93 -2.50 0.42 22.90
CA GLU A 93 -3.32 -0.59 23.57
C GLU A 93 -4.46 0.04 24.37
N THR A 94 -4.16 1.12 25.09
CA THR A 94 -5.13 1.89 25.89
C THR A 94 -6.24 2.46 24.98
N VAL A 95 -5.89 3.05 23.83
CA VAL A 95 -6.89 3.51 22.86
C VAL A 95 -7.79 2.38 22.40
N CYS A 96 -7.22 1.21 22.09
CA CYS A 96 -8.02 0.06 21.67
C CYS A 96 -8.98 -0.43 22.76
N GLN A 97 -8.56 -0.41 24.04
CA GLN A 97 -9.40 -0.75 25.19
C GLN A 97 -10.57 0.22 25.37
N MET A 98 -10.36 1.51 25.11
CA MET A 98 -11.38 2.56 25.25
C MET A 98 -12.43 2.53 24.13
N LEU A 99 -12.18 1.79 23.04
CA LEU A 99 -13.04 1.76 21.86
C LEU A 99 -13.96 0.54 21.87
N ASN A 100 -15.17 0.73 21.35
CA ASN A 100 -16.05 -0.34 20.86
C ASN A 100 -16.52 0.08 19.46
N ASP A 101 -16.12 -0.65 18.42
CA ASP A 101 -16.33 -0.20 17.04
C ASP A 101 -17.82 -0.15 16.63
N TRP A 102 -18.64 -1.05 17.16
CA TRP A 102 -20.09 -1.01 16.93
C TRP A 102 -20.69 0.29 17.48
N ASP A 103 -20.32 0.69 18.69
CA ASP A 103 -20.79 1.94 19.28
C ASP A 103 -20.24 3.16 18.54
N VAL A 104 -18.97 3.14 18.13
CA VAL A 104 -18.34 4.21 17.35
C VAL A 104 -19.08 4.43 16.04
N VAL A 105 -19.32 3.37 15.27
CA VAL A 105 -20.04 3.41 13.99
C VAL A 105 -21.48 3.87 14.18
N ARG A 106 -22.21 3.28 15.14
CA ARG A 106 -23.62 3.60 15.39
C ARG A 106 -23.83 5.03 15.89
N LYS A 107 -22.96 5.54 16.76
CA LYS A 107 -23.02 6.93 17.25
C LYS A 107 -22.44 7.93 16.24
N GLY A 108 -21.76 7.42 15.22
CA GLY A 108 -21.07 8.22 14.20
C GLY A 108 -19.81 8.91 14.71
N ASP A 109 -19.39 8.80 15.96
CA ASP A 109 -18.17 9.45 16.46
C ASP A 109 -17.49 8.55 17.50
N MET A 110 -16.19 8.77 17.67
CA MET A 110 -15.47 8.21 18.80
C MET A 110 -15.89 8.93 20.09
N PRO A 111 -15.86 8.25 21.25
CA PRO A 111 -16.10 8.89 22.53
C PRO A 111 -15.17 10.09 22.74
N VAL A 112 -15.67 11.16 23.38
CA VAL A 112 -14.89 12.38 23.68
C VAL A 112 -13.60 12.04 24.44
N ILE A 113 -13.67 11.13 25.41
CA ILE A 113 -12.50 10.68 26.17
C ILE A 113 -11.41 10.06 25.28
N VAL A 114 -11.78 9.43 24.16
CA VAL A 114 -10.79 8.90 23.19
C VAL A 114 -10.15 10.06 22.42
N TRP A 115 -10.95 11.03 21.96
CA TRP A 115 -10.41 12.24 21.33
C TRP A 115 -9.41 12.97 22.23
N ASP A 116 -9.76 13.18 23.50
CA ASP A 116 -8.90 13.84 24.48
C ASP A 116 -7.61 13.05 24.73
N TYR A 117 -7.71 11.72 24.80
CA TYR A 117 -6.55 10.85 24.96
C TYR A 117 -5.62 10.88 23.74
N LEU A 118 -6.17 10.83 22.52
CA LEU A 118 -5.39 10.93 21.28
C LEU A 118 -4.60 12.23 21.23
N LYS A 119 -5.21 13.35 21.63
CA LYS A 119 -4.53 14.66 21.71
C LYS A 119 -3.45 14.67 22.80
N LYS A 120 -3.81 14.30 24.02
CA LYS A 120 -2.91 14.28 25.19
C LYS A 120 -1.66 13.44 24.95
N GLU A 121 -1.82 12.25 24.39
CA GLU A 121 -0.73 11.31 24.10
C GLU A 121 -0.11 11.53 22.71
N ARG A 122 -0.44 12.66 22.04
CA ARG A 122 0.21 13.15 20.81
C ARG A 122 0.07 12.23 19.59
N PHE A 123 -1.04 11.50 19.47
CA PHE A 123 -1.32 10.67 18.29
C PHE A 123 -1.41 11.48 16.98
N PHE A 124 -1.68 12.78 17.04
CA PHE A 124 -1.67 13.67 15.86
C PHE A 124 -0.30 14.28 15.54
N GLY A 125 0.70 14.06 16.40
CA GLY A 125 2.05 14.60 16.30
C GLY A 125 3.13 13.52 16.21
N MET A 126 2.83 12.34 15.65
CA MET A 126 3.78 11.23 15.57
C MET A 126 5.00 11.60 14.73
N ILE A 127 4.80 12.31 13.61
CA ILE A 127 5.88 12.69 12.69
C ILE A 127 6.64 13.93 13.12
N ILE A 128 6.05 14.73 14.02
CA ILE A 128 6.58 16.03 14.41
C ILE A 128 7.81 15.78 15.28
N PRO A 129 8.98 16.37 14.97
CA PRO A 129 10.19 16.21 15.76
C PRO A 129 10.00 16.63 17.22
N LYS A 130 10.72 15.97 18.13
CA LYS A 130 10.65 16.26 19.58
C LYS A 130 11.00 17.71 19.94
N ILE A 131 11.83 18.38 19.14
CA ILE A 131 12.15 19.81 19.32
C ILE A 131 10.93 20.73 19.20
N TYR A 132 9.88 20.28 18.50
CA TYR A 132 8.59 20.96 18.40
C TYR A 132 7.54 20.29 19.30
N GLY A 133 7.93 19.45 20.26
CA GLY A 133 7.02 18.80 21.20
C GLY A 133 6.25 17.59 20.66
N GLY A 134 6.57 17.11 19.45
CA GLY A 134 6.03 15.86 18.89
C GLY A 134 6.78 14.61 19.34
N LEU A 135 6.48 13.46 18.72
CA LEU A 135 7.06 12.17 19.09
C LEU A 135 8.30 11.80 18.25
N GLY A 136 8.40 12.31 17.01
CA GLY A 136 9.51 12.02 16.10
C GLY A 136 9.61 10.53 15.71
N PHE A 137 8.48 9.85 15.58
CA PHE A 137 8.40 8.42 15.26
C PHE A 137 8.68 8.13 13.79
N SER A 138 9.30 6.98 13.55
CA SER A 138 9.57 6.44 12.22
C SER A 138 8.28 6.18 11.42
N ALA A 139 8.38 6.15 10.10
CA ALA A 139 7.31 5.71 9.21
C ALA A 139 6.88 4.26 9.51
N TYR A 140 7.83 3.40 9.87
CA TYR A 140 7.52 2.05 10.34
C TYR A 140 6.65 2.04 11.61
N MET A 141 6.97 2.87 12.61
CA MET A 141 6.16 3.01 13.81
C MET A 141 4.76 3.54 13.52
N GLN A 142 4.64 4.59 12.70
CA GLN A 142 3.33 5.12 12.27
C GLN A 142 2.48 4.02 11.62
N SER A 143 3.09 3.23 10.73
CA SER A 143 2.43 2.09 10.09
C SER A 143 1.96 1.05 11.11
N CYS A 144 2.74 0.77 12.15
CA CYS A 144 2.36 -0.15 13.23
C CYS A 144 1.20 0.38 14.09
N VAL A 145 1.20 1.67 14.45
CA VAL A 145 0.09 2.31 15.19
C VAL A 145 -1.20 2.21 14.39
N VAL A 146 -1.18 2.61 13.11
CA VAL A 146 -2.36 2.57 12.24
C VAL A 146 -2.85 1.14 12.06
N CYS A 147 -1.93 0.18 11.87
CA CYS A 147 -2.28 -1.23 11.71
C CYS A 147 -3.02 -1.76 12.96
N LYS A 148 -2.49 -1.48 14.16
CA LYS A 148 -3.09 -1.93 15.42
C LYS A 148 -4.45 -1.26 15.65
N LEU A 149 -4.55 0.06 15.53
CA LEU A 149 -5.82 0.79 15.71
C LEU A 149 -6.90 0.32 14.73
N ALA A 150 -6.56 0.14 13.45
CA ALA A 150 -7.49 -0.28 12.40
C ALA A 150 -8.08 -1.69 12.64
N THR A 151 -7.41 -2.54 13.42
CA THR A 151 -7.94 -3.86 13.80
C THR A 151 -9.03 -3.78 14.89
N ARG A 152 -9.01 -2.69 15.68
CA ARG A 152 -10.05 -2.39 16.66
C ARG A 152 -11.15 -1.52 16.07
N SER A 153 -10.79 -0.40 15.45
CA SER A 153 -11.71 0.51 14.77
C SER A 153 -11.04 1.16 13.57
N ILE A 154 -11.60 0.94 12.38
CA ILE A 154 -11.15 1.58 11.15
C ILE A 154 -11.22 3.11 11.27
N SER A 155 -12.28 3.62 11.92
CA SER A 155 -12.49 5.06 12.10
C SER A 155 -11.39 5.70 12.96
N ALA A 156 -10.95 5.03 14.02
CA ALA A 156 -9.84 5.48 14.85
C ALA A 156 -8.50 5.45 14.08
N GLY A 157 -8.27 4.39 13.29
CA GLY A 157 -7.11 4.28 12.41
C GLY A 157 -7.04 5.44 11.41
N VAL A 158 -8.14 5.75 10.72
CA VAL A 158 -8.23 6.87 9.76
C VAL A 158 -8.03 8.22 10.44
N THR A 159 -8.67 8.43 11.59
CA THR A 159 -8.55 9.68 12.37
C THR A 159 -7.10 9.94 12.78
N THR A 160 -6.37 8.89 13.14
CA THR A 160 -4.96 8.98 13.57
C THR A 160 -4.00 9.11 12.39
N MET A 161 -4.25 8.42 11.27
CA MET A 161 -3.28 8.38 10.16
C MET A 161 -3.18 9.72 9.41
N VAL A 162 -4.31 10.41 9.18
CA VAL A 162 -4.36 11.55 8.26
C VAL A 162 -3.50 12.74 8.71
N PRO A 163 -3.53 13.18 9.98
CA PRO A 163 -2.64 14.24 10.48
C PRO A 163 -1.15 13.94 10.27
N ASN A 164 -0.78 12.66 10.24
CA ASN A 164 0.59 12.17 10.19
C ASN A 164 1.08 11.78 8.78
N SER A 165 0.22 11.82 7.76
CA SER A 165 0.59 11.40 6.40
C SER A 165 0.34 12.47 5.33
N LEU A 166 -0.78 13.17 5.43
CA LEU A 166 -1.21 14.21 4.50
C LEU A 166 -1.56 15.53 5.22
N GLY A 167 -1.16 15.66 6.48
CA GLY A 167 -1.46 16.83 7.29
C GLY A 167 -0.57 18.03 6.97
N PRO A 168 -0.99 19.24 7.36
CA PRO A 168 -0.17 20.45 7.41
C PRO A 168 1.23 20.26 8.02
N ALA A 169 1.37 19.35 9.00
CA ALA A 169 2.64 19.08 9.66
C ALA A 169 3.75 18.66 8.68
N GLU A 170 3.46 17.72 7.78
CA GLU A 170 4.44 17.26 6.78
C GLU A 170 4.86 18.41 5.86
N LEU A 171 3.91 19.20 5.37
CA LEU A 171 4.20 20.36 4.52
C LEU A 171 5.03 21.42 5.24
N LEU A 172 4.73 21.69 6.51
CA LEU A 172 5.45 22.65 7.34
C LEU A 172 6.89 22.21 7.62
N LEU A 173 7.12 20.92 7.85
CA LEU A 173 8.47 20.39 8.09
C LEU A 173 9.39 20.60 6.90
N HIS A 174 8.90 20.40 5.67
CA HIS A 174 9.70 20.54 4.46
C HIS A 174 9.76 21.95 3.89
N TYR A 175 8.67 22.73 4.02
CA TYR A 175 8.52 24.00 3.28
C TYR A 175 8.11 25.18 4.15
N GLY A 176 7.71 24.98 5.40
CA GLY A 176 7.33 26.08 6.30
C GLY A 176 8.50 27.01 6.60
N THR A 177 8.20 28.28 6.85
CA THR A 177 9.19 29.20 7.41
C THR A 177 9.48 28.84 8.87
N GLU A 178 10.55 29.37 9.45
CA GLU A 178 10.88 29.09 10.86
C GLU A 178 9.81 29.63 11.82
N GLU A 179 9.18 30.75 11.48
CA GLU A 179 8.05 31.32 12.22
C GLU A 179 6.83 30.39 12.14
N GLN A 180 6.52 29.87 10.95
CA GLN A 180 5.41 28.94 10.77
C GLN A 180 5.66 27.61 11.50
N LYS A 181 6.88 27.08 11.45
CA LYS A 181 7.26 25.85 12.16
C LYS A 181 7.13 26.05 13.67
N SER A 182 7.71 27.12 14.19
CA SER A 182 7.67 27.46 15.62
C SER A 182 6.25 27.74 16.11
N TYR A 183 5.38 28.28 15.24
CA TYR A 183 3.99 28.52 15.56
C TYR A 183 3.15 27.23 15.47
N TYR A 184 3.09 26.56 14.33
CA TYR A 184 2.10 25.51 14.09
C TYR A 184 2.52 24.13 14.60
N LEU A 185 3.79 23.73 14.50
CA LEU A 185 4.20 22.37 14.83
C LEU A 185 3.95 22.00 16.30
N PRO A 186 4.24 22.86 17.29
CA PRO A 186 3.91 22.56 18.69
C PRO A 186 2.41 22.38 18.95
N ARG A 187 1.57 23.21 18.34
CA ARG A 187 0.11 23.14 18.48
C ARG A 187 -0.50 21.92 17.81
N LEU A 188 0.04 21.53 16.65
CA LEU A 188 -0.34 20.29 15.96
C LEU A 188 0.09 19.06 16.79
N ALA A 189 1.26 19.11 17.43
CA ALA A 189 1.77 18.01 18.23
C ALA A 189 0.90 17.72 19.48
N THR A 190 0.42 18.76 20.16
CA THR A 190 -0.44 18.65 21.35
C THR A 190 -1.93 18.47 21.03
N GLY A 191 -2.32 18.58 19.76
CA GLY A 191 -3.72 18.52 19.33
C GLY A 191 -4.56 19.73 19.75
N GLU A 192 -3.92 20.84 20.15
CA GLU A 192 -4.55 22.16 20.24
C GLU A 192 -5.11 22.53 18.87
N GLU A 193 -4.30 22.32 17.83
CA GLU A 193 -4.76 22.36 16.45
C GLU A 193 -5.05 20.95 15.93
N VAL A 194 -6.29 20.72 15.51
CA VAL A 194 -6.70 19.52 14.77
C VAL A 194 -6.71 19.86 13.28
N PRO A 195 -5.79 19.29 12.49
CA PRO A 195 -5.70 19.67 11.09
C PRO A 195 -6.67 18.89 10.20
N CYS A 196 -7.10 19.53 9.12
CA CYS A 196 -7.58 18.85 7.91
C CYS A 196 -6.86 19.39 6.67
N PHE A 197 -6.93 18.67 5.54
CA PHE A 197 -6.31 19.11 4.28
C PHE A 197 -7.30 19.10 3.11
N ALA A 198 -7.62 20.29 2.63
CA ALA A 198 -8.65 20.59 1.65
C ALA A 198 -8.08 20.70 0.23
N LEU A 199 -7.92 19.54 -0.42
CA LEU A 199 -7.45 19.44 -1.81
C LEU A 199 -8.59 19.24 -2.81
N THR A 200 -9.43 18.23 -2.57
CA THR A 200 -10.46 17.74 -3.50
C THR A 200 -11.67 18.69 -3.60
N SER A 201 -12.16 18.93 -4.82
CA SER A 201 -13.37 19.71 -5.12
C SER A 201 -14.32 18.95 -6.06
N SER A 202 -15.39 19.60 -6.54
CA SER A 202 -16.31 18.99 -7.53
C SER A 202 -15.59 18.72 -8.85
N GLU A 203 -14.82 19.69 -9.32
CA GLU A 203 -14.11 19.67 -10.61
C GLU A 203 -12.73 18.98 -10.53
N GLY A 204 -12.10 18.96 -9.35
CA GLY A 204 -10.77 18.39 -9.14
C GLY A 204 -10.76 17.20 -8.17
N GLY A 205 -10.30 16.04 -8.64
CA GLY A 205 -10.14 14.82 -7.85
C GLY A 205 -8.88 14.06 -8.23
N SER A 206 -9.00 13.08 -9.14
CA SER A 206 -7.86 12.41 -9.75
C SER A 206 -6.94 13.38 -10.50
N ASP A 207 -7.51 14.32 -11.23
CA ASP A 207 -6.80 15.47 -11.80
C ASP A 207 -6.84 16.66 -10.85
N ALA A 208 -6.12 16.55 -9.73
CA ALA A 208 -6.05 17.64 -8.75
C ALA A 208 -5.31 18.88 -9.28
N GLY A 209 -4.57 18.77 -10.39
CA GLY A 209 -3.90 19.89 -11.05
C GLY A 209 -4.88 20.86 -11.75
N ALA A 210 -6.05 20.35 -12.13
CA ALA A 210 -7.12 21.13 -12.79
C ALA A 210 -8.12 21.77 -11.82
N MET A 211 -7.74 21.97 -10.55
CA MET A 211 -8.64 22.54 -9.53
C MET A 211 -9.22 23.91 -9.95
N ALA A 212 -10.51 24.11 -9.67
CA ALA A 212 -11.25 25.33 -9.96
C ALA A 212 -11.18 26.38 -8.83
N ASP A 213 -10.70 25.99 -7.65
CA ASP A 213 -10.58 26.87 -6.48
C ASP A 213 -9.51 27.95 -6.72
N THR A 214 -9.84 29.21 -6.44
CA THR A 214 -9.00 30.35 -6.83
C THR A 214 -8.56 31.19 -5.64
N GLY A 215 -7.39 31.80 -5.81
CA GLY A 215 -6.91 32.91 -5.00
C GLY A 215 -6.48 34.06 -5.89
N THR A 216 -6.93 35.28 -5.59
CA THR A 216 -6.53 36.48 -6.30
C THR A 216 -5.76 37.40 -5.36
N VAL A 217 -4.53 37.72 -5.73
CA VAL A 217 -3.72 38.72 -5.03
C VAL A 217 -4.43 40.08 -5.14
N CYS A 218 -4.65 40.72 -4.01
CA CYS A 218 -5.26 42.05 -3.93
C CYS A 218 -4.87 42.77 -2.64
N LYS A 219 -5.14 44.07 -2.58
CA LYS A 219 -5.11 44.82 -1.33
C LYS A 219 -6.38 44.54 -0.52
N GLY A 220 -6.23 44.43 0.79
CA GLY A 220 -7.34 44.24 1.72
C GLY A 220 -6.96 44.61 3.14
N THR A 221 -7.94 44.75 4.02
CA THR A 221 -7.71 45.05 5.43
C THR A 221 -7.58 43.76 6.22
N PHE A 222 -6.49 43.62 6.97
CA PHE A 222 -6.27 42.52 7.92
C PHE A 222 -5.71 43.09 9.23
N ALA A 223 -6.29 42.68 10.36
CA ALA A 223 -5.94 43.22 11.69
C ALA A 223 -5.91 44.78 11.74
N GLY A 224 -6.85 45.43 11.05
CA GLY A 224 -6.98 46.89 11.00
C GLY A 224 -5.95 47.62 10.13
N LYS A 225 -5.12 46.90 9.36
CA LYS A 225 -4.13 47.48 8.43
C LYS A 225 -4.43 47.06 7.00
N GLU A 226 -4.25 47.98 6.05
CA GLU A 226 -4.26 47.62 4.62
C GLU A 226 -2.95 46.89 4.28
N ILE A 227 -3.07 45.68 3.76
CA ILE A 227 -1.96 44.83 3.35
C ILE A 227 -2.22 44.22 1.97
N ILE A 228 -1.18 43.72 1.33
CA ILE A 228 -1.32 42.82 0.17
C ILE A 228 -1.57 41.41 0.71
N GLY A 229 -2.64 40.78 0.23
CA GLY A 229 -3.05 39.44 0.63
C GLY A 229 -3.68 38.69 -0.54
N VAL A 230 -4.39 37.62 -0.22
CA VAL A 230 -5.07 36.78 -1.20
C VAL A 230 -6.55 36.69 -0.85
N ARG A 231 -7.42 36.97 -1.81
CA ARG A 231 -8.85 36.71 -1.71
C ARG A 231 -9.18 35.36 -2.32
N LEU A 232 -9.76 34.47 -1.52
CA LEU A 232 -9.97 33.07 -1.85
C LEU A 232 -11.44 32.77 -2.11
N ASN A 233 -11.68 31.90 -3.09
CA ASN A 233 -12.97 31.30 -3.39
C ASN A 233 -12.78 29.79 -3.59
N PHE A 234 -13.42 28.98 -2.75
CA PHE A 234 -13.22 27.53 -2.76
C PHE A 234 -14.45 26.76 -2.29
N ASN A 235 -14.62 25.55 -2.83
CA ASN A 235 -15.67 24.61 -2.45
C ASN A 235 -15.10 23.19 -2.46
N LYS A 236 -14.56 22.80 -1.32
CA LYS A 236 -13.86 21.53 -1.12
C LYS A 236 -14.82 20.48 -0.55
N ARG A 237 -14.60 19.23 -0.92
CA ARG A 237 -15.42 18.09 -0.50
C ARG A 237 -14.57 16.89 -0.11
N TYR A 238 -15.16 16.01 0.69
CA TYR A 238 -14.52 14.78 1.17
C TYR A 238 -13.29 15.02 2.04
N ILE A 239 -13.30 16.09 2.83
CA ILE A 239 -12.15 16.48 3.64
C ILE A 239 -12.22 15.76 4.98
N THR A 240 -11.33 14.79 5.17
CA THR A 240 -11.20 14.05 6.42
C THR A 240 -10.82 15.00 7.56
N LEU A 241 -11.41 14.80 8.74
CA LEU A 241 -11.34 15.64 9.93
C LEU A 241 -12.03 17.00 9.86
N ALA A 242 -12.49 17.48 8.69
CA ALA A 242 -13.09 18.82 8.57
C ALA A 242 -14.17 19.14 9.63
N PRO A 243 -15.12 18.26 9.98
CA PRO A 243 -16.12 18.55 11.01
C PRO A 243 -15.58 18.90 12.41
N LYS A 244 -14.32 18.52 12.72
CA LYS A 244 -13.66 18.73 14.01
C LYS A 244 -12.35 19.53 13.88
N ALA A 245 -12.03 20.00 12.68
CA ALA A 245 -10.77 20.66 12.40
C ALA A 245 -10.78 22.10 12.92
N THR A 246 -9.65 22.52 13.49
CA THR A 246 -9.40 23.90 13.90
C THR A 246 -8.45 24.62 12.97
N LEU A 247 -7.64 23.86 12.20
CA LEU A 247 -6.72 24.35 11.18
C LEU A 247 -7.00 23.66 9.83
N VAL A 248 -7.22 24.47 8.80
CA VAL A 248 -7.47 24.01 7.42
C VAL A 248 -6.25 24.27 6.56
N GLY A 249 -5.59 23.20 6.10
CA GLY A 249 -4.68 23.29 4.96
C GLY A 249 -5.48 23.38 3.66
N LEU A 250 -5.24 24.39 2.83
CA LEU A 250 -6.00 24.64 1.60
C LEU A 250 -5.07 24.73 0.39
N ALA A 251 -5.40 23.99 -0.67
CA ALA A 251 -4.77 24.15 -1.98
C ALA A 251 -5.70 24.88 -2.96
N PHE A 252 -5.16 25.90 -3.64
CA PHE A 252 -5.90 26.73 -4.60
C PHE A 252 -4.97 27.22 -5.72
N LYS A 253 -5.56 27.64 -6.84
CA LYS A 253 -4.82 28.24 -7.96
C LYS A 253 -4.71 29.75 -7.78
N LEU A 254 -3.48 30.25 -7.68
CA LEU A 254 -3.19 31.66 -7.40
C LEU A 254 -3.00 32.48 -8.68
N TYR A 255 -3.60 33.67 -8.68
CA TYR A 255 -3.55 34.68 -9.73
C TYR A 255 -3.16 36.03 -9.16
N ASP A 256 -2.36 36.79 -9.90
CA ASP A 256 -1.95 38.16 -9.58
C ASP A 256 -2.23 39.10 -10.77
N PRO A 257 -3.51 39.42 -11.04
CA PRO A 257 -3.90 40.16 -12.24
C PRO A 257 -3.33 41.58 -12.27
N GLU A 258 -3.14 42.18 -11.09
CA GLU A 258 -2.61 43.53 -10.88
C GLU A 258 -1.07 43.56 -10.73
N GLN A 259 -0.41 42.40 -10.77
CA GLN A 259 1.05 42.26 -10.70
C GLN A 259 1.65 42.90 -9.43
N LEU A 260 0.96 42.75 -8.29
CA LEU A 260 1.37 43.31 -7.02
C LEU A 260 2.58 42.59 -6.39
N LEU A 261 2.87 41.35 -6.82
CA LEU A 261 3.97 40.53 -6.29
C LEU A 261 5.08 40.26 -7.32
N GLY A 262 4.86 40.60 -8.59
CA GLY A 262 5.83 40.46 -9.68
C GLY A 262 5.17 40.32 -11.06
N ASP A 263 5.94 39.89 -12.05
CA ASP A 263 5.53 40.00 -13.47
C ASP A 263 4.53 38.91 -13.92
N LYS A 264 4.27 37.87 -13.11
CA LYS A 264 3.43 36.72 -13.49
C LYS A 264 1.98 36.90 -13.04
N LYS A 265 1.05 36.99 -13.99
CA LYS A 265 -0.41 37.04 -13.70
C LYS A 265 -1.02 35.71 -13.25
N ILE A 266 -0.50 34.60 -13.75
CA ILE A 266 -0.89 33.25 -13.32
C ILE A 266 0.31 32.67 -12.58
N ILE A 267 0.19 32.53 -11.26
CA ILE A 267 1.30 32.10 -10.42
C ILE A 267 1.35 30.57 -10.33
N GLY A 268 0.19 29.93 -10.13
CA GLY A 268 0.08 28.47 -10.06
C GLY A 268 -0.55 27.98 -8.77
N ILE A 269 -0.50 26.66 -8.52
CA ILE A 269 -1.09 26.05 -7.33
C ILE A 269 -0.29 26.46 -6.09
N THR A 270 -0.98 26.92 -5.06
CA THR A 270 -0.41 27.40 -3.80
C THR A 270 -1.13 26.73 -2.63
N CYS A 271 -0.40 26.49 -1.53
CA CYS A 271 -0.95 25.92 -0.29
C CYS A 271 -0.90 26.95 0.83
N ALA A 272 -1.98 27.09 1.60
CA ALA A 272 -2.06 27.98 2.76
C ALA A 272 -2.68 27.28 3.97
N LEU A 273 -2.49 27.85 5.16
CA LEU A 273 -3.10 27.42 6.42
C LEU A 273 -4.09 28.48 6.90
N LEU A 274 -5.32 28.06 7.18
CA LEU A 274 -6.40 28.95 7.61
C LEU A 274 -7.00 28.43 8.93
N PRO A 275 -7.18 29.27 9.96
CA PRO A 275 -8.02 28.97 11.10
C PRO A 275 -9.45 28.67 10.64
N HIS A 276 -10.07 27.65 11.21
CA HIS A 276 -11.41 27.18 10.83
C HIS A 276 -12.52 28.23 11.03
N ASP A 277 -12.32 29.17 11.96
CA ASP A 277 -13.25 30.21 12.37
C ASP A 277 -13.00 31.57 11.68
N HIS A 278 -12.05 31.61 10.74
CA HIS A 278 -11.75 32.83 9.98
C HIS A 278 -12.98 33.29 9.16
N PRO A 279 -13.34 34.59 9.16
CA PRO A 279 -14.55 35.08 8.52
C PRO A 279 -14.70 34.65 7.06
N GLY A 280 -15.89 34.16 6.72
CA GLY A 280 -16.25 33.68 5.38
C GLY A 280 -15.95 32.20 5.12
N ILE A 281 -15.37 31.48 6.07
CA ILE A 281 -15.22 30.02 6.01
C ILE A 281 -16.46 29.32 6.58
N GLU A 282 -16.96 28.33 5.84
CA GLU A 282 -17.99 27.38 6.27
C GLU A 282 -17.36 25.99 6.44
N ILE A 283 -17.41 25.47 7.67
CA ILE A 283 -16.88 24.17 8.07
C ILE A 283 -17.71 23.61 9.23
N GLY A 284 -17.65 22.30 9.48
CA GLY A 284 -18.41 21.62 10.54
C GLY A 284 -19.48 20.66 10.03
N LEU A 285 -19.99 20.89 8.82
CA LEU A 285 -20.90 19.95 8.15
C LEU A 285 -20.21 18.62 7.86
N ARG A 286 -21.02 17.55 7.80
CA ARG A 286 -20.52 16.17 7.73
C ARG A 286 -21.06 15.41 6.52
N HIS A 287 -20.16 14.73 5.83
CA HIS A 287 -20.49 13.64 4.91
C HIS A 287 -20.50 12.30 5.65
N TYR A 288 -21.23 11.32 5.09
CA TYR A 288 -21.37 10.00 5.70
C TYR A 288 -20.79 8.88 4.81
N PRO A 289 -19.47 8.65 4.84
CA PRO A 289 -18.80 7.74 3.92
C PRO A 289 -19.02 6.28 4.33
N MET A 290 -19.83 5.55 3.56
CA MET A 290 -20.06 4.10 3.74
C MET A 290 -20.46 3.72 5.17
N TYR A 291 -21.27 4.56 5.83
CA TYR A 291 -21.72 4.39 7.21
C TYR A 291 -20.60 4.39 8.27
N LEU A 292 -19.36 4.72 7.92
CA LEU A 292 -18.24 4.77 8.86
C LEU A 292 -18.20 6.08 9.65
N ALA A 293 -17.59 6.03 10.83
CA ALA A 293 -17.64 7.09 11.83
C ALA A 293 -16.46 8.07 11.80
N PHE A 294 -15.45 7.89 10.96
CA PHE A 294 -14.40 8.89 10.83
C PHE A 294 -14.99 10.22 10.32
N MET A 295 -14.44 11.33 10.82
CA MET A 295 -14.92 12.66 10.47
C MET A 295 -14.57 12.98 9.03
N ASN A 296 -15.55 13.41 8.25
CA ASN A 296 -15.38 13.81 6.86
C ASN A 296 -16.44 14.87 6.52
N GLY A 297 -16.06 15.94 5.83
CA GLY A 297 -16.98 17.05 5.55
C GLY A 297 -16.53 17.92 4.39
N PRO A 298 -17.38 18.88 3.97
CA PRO A 298 -16.97 19.94 3.06
C PRO A 298 -16.24 21.06 3.81
N VAL A 299 -15.50 21.87 3.06
CA VAL A 299 -14.96 23.16 3.52
C VAL A 299 -15.21 24.16 2.40
N ARG A 300 -15.88 25.27 2.70
CA ARG A 300 -16.24 26.28 1.69
C ARG A 300 -15.81 27.66 2.12
N GLY A 301 -15.56 28.52 1.15
CA GLY A 301 -15.26 29.91 1.40
C GLY A 301 -15.55 30.76 0.18
N LYS A 302 -16.11 31.94 0.42
CA LYS A 302 -16.37 32.95 -0.60
C LYS A 302 -15.80 34.28 -0.15
N ASP A 303 -15.00 34.90 -1.02
CA ASP A 303 -14.35 36.18 -0.77
C ASP A 303 -13.52 36.23 0.54
N VAL A 304 -12.89 35.11 0.90
CA VAL A 304 -12.10 34.99 2.14
C VAL A 304 -10.74 35.65 1.95
N PHE A 305 -10.46 36.75 2.66
CA PHE A 305 -9.19 37.45 2.59
C PHE A 305 -8.18 36.90 3.61
N ILE A 306 -6.98 36.53 3.16
CA ILE A 306 -5.88 36.05 4.02
C ILE A 306 -4.58 36.81 3.74
N PRO A 307 -3.71 37.00 4.76
CA PRO A 307 -2.38 37.56 4.55
C PRO A 307 -1.46 36.57 3.82
N LEU A 308 -0.42 37.06 3.13
CA LEU A 308 0.56 36.20 2.44
C LEU A 308 1.35 35.30 3.40
N ASP A 309 1.50 35.69 4.66
CA ASP A 309 2.23 34.93 5.68
C ASP A 309 1.54 33.60 6.04
N TRP A 310 0.27 33.42 5.65
CA TRP A 310 -0.46 32.16 5.81
C TRP A 310 -0.17 31.16 4.68
N VAL A 311 0.46 31.59 3.59
CA VAL A 311 0.97 30.69 2.54
C VAL A 311 2.12 29.88 3.12
N ILE A 312 2.08 28.56 2.97
CA ILE A 312 3.12 27.67 3.51
C ILE A 312 4.47 28.00 2.83
N GLY A 313 5.46 28.40 3.63
CA GLY A 313 6.77 28.85 3.16
C GLY A 313 6.80 30.28 2.61
N GLY A 314 5.72 31.04 2.80
CA GLY A 314 5.62 32.46 2.47
C GLY A 314 5.65 32.75 0.96
N GLN A 315 5.99 33.99 0.61
CA GLN A 315 5.98 34.47 -0.78
C GLN A 315 6.92 33.67 -1.71
N ALA A 316 8.01 33.13 -1.19
CA ALA A 316 8.96 32.31 -1.96
C ALA A 316 8.36 31.00 -2.49
N GLN A 317 7.25 30.53 -1.90
CA GLN A 317 6.60 29.28 -2.26
C GLN A 317 5.31 29.44 -3.08
N LEU A 318 4.96 30.67 -3.46
CA LEU A 318 3.80 30.88 -4.34
C LEU A 318 3.98 30.12 -5.67
N GLY A 319 2.95 29.37 -6.06
CA GLY A 319 2.95 28.55 -7.29
C GLY A 319 3.65 27.19 -7.16
N ASN A 320 4.35 26.91 -6.06
CA ASN A 320 5.06 25.63 -5.83
C ASN A 320 4.21 24.56 -5.13
N GLY A 321 2.95 24.85 -4.80
CA GLY A 321 2.07 23.98 -4.02
C GLY A 321 1.85 22.60 -4.66
N TRP A 322 1.77 22.52 -5.99
CA TRP A 322 1.62 21.22 -6.67
C TRP A 322 2.80 20.27 -6.41
N ARG A 323 4.03 20.79 -6.49
CA ARG A 323 5.25 20.03 -6.20
C ARG A 323 5.25 19.55 -4.76
N MET A 324 4.93 20.43 -3.80
CA MET A 324 4.82 20.08 -2.39
C MET A 324 3.83 18.93 -2.16
N LEU A 325 2.64 19.03 -2.77
CA LEU A 325 1.59 18.02 -2.66
C LEU A 325 2.06 16.66 -3.20
N MET A 326 2.67 16.63 -4.38
CA MET A 326 3.14 15.38 -4.98
C MET A 326 4.24 14.70 -4.13
N GLU A 327 5.14 15.50 -3.56
CA GLU A 327 6.20 15.00 -2.69
C GLU A 327 5.67 14.44 -1.36
N CYS A 328 4.76 15.14 -0.67
CA CYS A 328 4.21 14.68 0.62
C CYS A 328 3.23 13.50 0.44
N LEU A 329 2.39 13.51 -0.60
CA LEU A 329 1.49 12.41 -0.94
C LEU A 329 2.24 11.09 -1.19
N SER A 330 3.47 11.17 -1.71
CA SER A 330 4.32 10.00 -1.97
C SER A 330 4.59 9.20 -0.70
N ALA A 331 5.04 9.87 0.37
CA ALA A 331 5.36 9.23 1.64
C ALA A 331 4.10 8.64 2.31
N GLY A 332 3.02 9.43 2.39
CA GLY A 332 1.77 9.00 3.03
C GLY A 332 1.15 7.74 2.42
N ARG A 333 1.22 7.60 1.08
CA ARG A 333 0.75 6.40 0.35
C ARG A 333 1.51 5.13 0.72
N GLY A 334 2.77 5.24 1.12
CA GLY A 334 3.61 4.11 1.54
C GLY A 334 3.31 3.61 2.95
N ILE A 335 2.56 4.40 3.75
CA ILE A 335 2.31 4.15 5.17
C ILE A 335 0.83 3.82 5.42
N SER A 336 -0.07 4.74 5.05
CA SER A 336 -1.46 4.83 5.55
C SER A 336 -2.35 3.65 5.13
N LEU A 337 -2.78 3.62 3.86
CA LEU A 337 -3.62 2.55 3.32
C LEU A 337 -2.91 1.18 3.27
N PRO A 338 -1.58 1.09 3.06
CA PRO A 338 -0.84 -0.16 3.29
C PRO A 338 -1.01 -0.71 4.70
N ALA A 339 -0.90 0.13 5.75
CA ALA A 339 -1.12 -0.30 7.12
C ALA A 339 -2.54 -0.82 7.36
N LEU A 340 -3.56 -0.11 6.86
CA LEU A 340 -4.96 -0.53 6.96
C LEU A 340 -5.23 -1.85 6.22
N SER A 341 -4.62 -2.05 5.05
CA SER A 341 -4.74 -3.30 4.30
C SER A 341 -4.11 -4.47 5.06
N THR A 342 -2.95 -4.25 5.68
CA THR A 342 -2.27 -5.26 6.49
C THR A 342 -2.99 -5.55 7.81
N ALA A 343 -3.63 -4.55 8.42
CA ALA A 343 -4.52 -4.71 9.57
C ALA A 343 -5.60 -5.75 9.27
N ALA A 344 -6.26 -5.62 8.11
CA ALA A 344 -7.24 -6.60 7.65
C ALA A 344 -6.62 -7.97 7.41
N GLY A 345 -5.46 -8.03 6.74
CA GLY A 345 -4.76 -9.28 6.49
C GLY A 345 -4.44 -10.06 7.77
N LYS A 346 -3.81 -9.41 8.75
CA LYS A 346 -3.41 -10.04 10.03
C LYS A 346 -4.59 -10.44 10.88
N ARG A 347 -5.57 -9.55 11.02
CA ARG A 347 -6.77 -9.79 11.82
C ARG A 347 -7.60 -10.91 11.23
N ASN A 348 -7.86 -10.86 9.92
CA ASN A 348 -8.64 -11.88 9.24
C ASN A 348 -7.90 -13.21 9.21
N TYR A 349 -6.56 -13.21 9.12
CA TYR A 349 -5.75 -14.41 9.33
C TYR A 349 -6.01 -15.04 10.71
N ALA A 350 -5.86 -14.27 11.79
CA ALA A 350 -6.00 -14.81 13.14
C ALA A 350 -7.43 -15.28 13.44
N ILE A 351 -8.44 -14.46 13.14
CA ILE A 351 -9.84 -14.72 13.52
C ILE A 351 -10.48 -15.79 12.63
N THR A 352 -10.20 -15.82 11.33
CA THR A 352 -10.80 -16.79 10.41
C THR A 352 -10.18 -18.17 10.60
N GLY A 353 -8.89 -18.24 10.91
CA GLY A 353 -8.22 -19.50 11.27
C GLY A 353 -8.83 -20.08 12.54
N ALA A 354 -9.02 -19.25 13.56
CA ALA A 354 -9.69 -19.62 14.80
C ALA A 354 -11.14 -20.07 14.56
N TYR A 355 -11.93 -19.28 13.82
CA TYR A 355 -13.31 -19.60 13.48
C TYR A 355 -13.44 -20.91 12.69
N ALA A 356 -12.59 -21.12 11.68
CA ALA A 356 -12.59 -22.34 10.88
C ALA A 356 -12.26 -23.61 11.70
N LYS A 357 -11.41 -23.48 12.73
CA LYS A 357 -11.07 -24.56 13.66
C LYS A 357 -12.25 -24.91 14.58
N ILE A 358 -12.96 -23.92 15.12
CA ILE A 358 -14.02 -24.14 16.12
C ILE A 358 -15.41 -24.39 15.52
N ARG A 359 -15.71 -23.85 14.33
CA ARG A 359 -17.01 -24.04 13.68
C ARG A 359 -17.08 -25.44 13.10
N GLU A 360 -18.10 -26.19 13.50
CA GLU A 360 -18.37 -27.53 12.97
C GLU A 360 -19.59 -27.55 12.07
N GLN A 361 -19.50 -28.28 10.96
CA GLN A 361 -20.62 -28.71 10.11
C GLN A 361 -20.40 -30.16 9.70
N PHE A 362 -21.48 -30.93 9.52
CA PHE A 362 -21.37 -32.36 9.19
C PHE A 362 -20.47 -33.15 10.15
N ASN A 363 -20.45 -32.78 11.44
CA ASN A 363 -19.60 -33.34 12.51
C ASN A 363 -18.09 -33.19 12.29
N LEU A 364 -17.66 -32.15 11.56
CA LEU A 364 -16.26 -31.85 11.28
C LEU A 364 -16.02 -30.34 11.36
N SER A 365 -14.84 -29.94 11.85
CA SER A 365 -14.38 -28.55 11.76
C SER A 365 -14.40 -28.09 10.29
N ILE A 366 -14.95 -26.90 10.02
CA ILE A 366 -15.10 -26.43 8.64
C ILE A 366 -13.76 -26.25 7.92
N GLY A 367 -12.69 -25.96 8.65
CA GLY A 367 -11.34 -25.86 8.09
C GLY A 367 -10.74 -27.19 7.63
N LYS A 368 -11.46 -28.31 7.77
CA LYS A 368 -11.09 -29.62 7.19
C LYS A 368 -11.78 -29.91 5.85
N PHE A 369 -12.72 -29.08 5.39
CA PHE A 369 -13.27 -29.19 4.03
C PHE A 369 -12.33 -28.55 3.02
N GLU A 370 -12.01 -29.26 1.94
CA GLU A 370 -11.04 -28.77 0.93
C GLU A 370 -11.43 -27.42 0.32
N GLY A 371 -12.72 -27.18 0.06
CA GLY A 371 -13.19 -25.88 -0.43
C GLY A 371 -12.94 -24.71 0.53
N VAL A 372 -12.99 -24.96 1.85
CA VAL A 372 -12.62 -23.97 2.87
C VAL A 372 -11.10 -23.85 2.98
N GLN A 373 -10.36 -24.95 2.84
CA GLN A 373 -8.89 -24.92 2.85
C GLN A 373 -8.31 -24.13 1.67
N GLU A 374 -8.92 -24.24 0.49
CA GLU A 374 -8.51 -23.48 -0.69
C GLU A 374 -8.58 -21.96 -0.44
N THR A 375 -9.67 -21.50 0.19
CA THR A 375 -9.88 -20.08 0.49
C THR A 375 -9.04 -19.61 1.68
N LEU A 376 -8.91 -20.43 2.74
CA LEU A 376 -7.98 -20.18 3.85
C LEU A 376 -6.53 -20.04 3.36
N ALA A 377 -6.10 -20.86 2.40
CA ALA A 377 -4.75 -20.77 1.84
C ALA A 377 -4.51 -19.43 1.12
N LYS A 378 -5.51 -18.93 0.39
CA LYS A 378 -5.45 -17.61 -0.28
C LYS A 378 -5.35 -16.48 0.76
N LEU A 379 -6.21 -16.52 1.79
CA LEU A 379 -6.19 -15.57 2.91
C LEU A 379 -4.82 -15.55 3.59
N ALA A 380 -4.30 -16.72 3.94
CA ALA A 380 -2.97 -16.93 4.51
C ALA A 380 -1.84 -16.34 3.67
N GLY A 381 -1.82 -16.64 2.37
CA GLY A 381 -0.80 -16.14 1.46
C GLY A 381 -0.86 -14.62 1.29
N TYR A 382 -2.06 -14.06 1.11
CA TYR A 382 -2.22 -12.60 0.98
C TYR A 382 -1.85 -11.87 2.28
N ALA A 383 -2.19 -12.41 3.45
CA ALA A 383 -1.77 -11.82 4.73
C ALA A 383 -0.23 -11.75 4.85
N TYR A 384 0.48 -12.79 4.40
CA TYR A 384 1.94 -12.81 4.38
C TYR A 384 2.53 -11.80 3.38
N MET A 385 1.95 -11.68 2.18
CA MET A 385 2.35 -10.67 1.19
C MET A 385 2.15 -9.25 1.73
N LEU A 386 1.01 -8.98 2.39
CA LEU A 386 0.69 -7.68 2.97
C LEU A 386 1.70 -7.25 4.02
N GLU A 387 2.03 -8.12 4.98
CA GLU A 387 3.01 -7.76 6.01
C GLU A 387 4.43 -7.60 5.46
N SER A 388 4.81 -8.47 4.52
CA SER A 388 6.12 -8.38 3.85
C SER A 388 6.26 -7.05 3.11
N CYS A 389 5.24 -6.67 2.33
CA CYS A 389 5.22 -5.45 1.54
C CYS A 389 5.14 -4.20 2.41
N ARG A 390 4.29 -4.20 3.45
CA ARG A 390 4.17 -3.09 4.42
C ARG A 390 5.50 -2.80 5.08
N THR A 391 6.15 -3.83 5.62
CA THR A 391 7.41 -3.69 6.36
C THR A 391 8.49 -3.11 5.45
N MET A 392 8.66 -3.69 4.26
CA MET A 392 9.65 -3.21 3.30
C MET A 392 9.39 -1.77 2.83
N THR A 393 8.13 -1.42 2.58
CA THR A 393 7.76 -0.09 2.04
C THR A 393 7.85 1.00 3.10
N ALA A 394 7.40 0.75 4.32
CA ALA A 394 7.57 1.71 5.42
C ALA A 394 9.06 1.94 5.74
N GLY A 395 9.87 0.87 5.73
CA GLY A 395 11.33 0.99 5.84
C GLY A 395 11.97 1.78 4.70
N ALA A 396 11.43 1.68 3.48
CA ALA A 396 11.88 2.51 2.36
C ALA A 396 11.61 4.00 2.63
N VAL A 397 10.46 4.34 3.20
CA VAL A 397 10.13 5.72 3.58
C VAL A 397 11.12 6.22 4.62
N ASP A 398 11.47 5.41 5.63
CA ASP A 398 12.48 5.79 6.63
C ASP A 398 13.89 5.99 6.01
N LEU A 399 14.25 5.21 5.00
CA LEU A 399 15.59 5.24 4.38
C LEU A 399 15.77 6.35 3.35
N VAL A 400 14.76 6.60 2.50
CA VAL A 400 14.87 7.52 1.36
C VAL A 400 13.83 8.64 1.36
N GLY A 401 12.96 8.69 2.36
CA GLY A 401 11.92 9.71 2.56
C GLY A 401 10.72 9.55 1.63
N LYS A 402 10.94 9.56 0.31
CA LYS A 402 9.86 9.70 -0.69
C LYS A 402 9.92 8.62 -1.78
N PRO A 403 9.84 7.32 -1.46
CA PRO A 403 9.88 6.23 -2.45
C PRO A 403 8.57 6.17 -3.26
N ALA A 404 8.41 7.06 -4.24
CA ALA A 404 7.13 7.30 -4.92
C ALA A 404 6.56 6.06 -5.62
N LEU A 405 7.41 5.32 -6.32
CA LEU A 405 6.96 4.17 -7.08
C LEU A 405 6.64 2.98 -6.17
N SER A 406 7.50 2.67 -5.20
CA SER A 406 7.23 1.59 -4.23
C SER A 406 5.97 1.87 -3.41
N SER A 407 5.75 3.14 -3.04
CA SER A 407 4.52 3.57 -2.35
C SER A 407 3.27 3.42 -3.21
N ALA A 408 3.34 3.76 -4.51
CA ALA A 408 2.23 3.53 -5.45
C ALA A 408 1.92 2.04 -5.65
N ILE A 409 2.96 1.19 -5.75
CA ILE A 409 2.84 -0.27 -5.82
C ILE A 409 2.14 -0.79 -4.57
N ALA A 410 2.61 -0.40 -3.39
CA ALA A 410 2.03 -0.80 -2.10
C ALA A 410 0.57 -0.37 -2.00
N LYS A 411 0.26 0.91 -2.25
CA LYS A 411 -1.11 1.44 -2.19
C LYS A 411 -2.08 0.66 -3.06
N TYR A 412 -1.75 0.47 -4.35
CA TYR A 412 -2.65 -0.21 -5.29
C TYR A 412 -2.81 -1.69 -4.94
N HIS A 413 -1.71 -2.45 -4.86
CA HIS A 413 -1.81 -3.90 -4.73
C HIS A 413 -2.29 -4.33 -3.35
N MET A 414 -1.92 -3.63 -2.28
CA MET A 414 -2.34 -4.01 -0.94
C MET A 414 -3.82 -3.73 -0.70
N THR A 415 -4.38 -2.64 -1.25
CA THR A 415 -5.83 -2.37 -1.15
C THR A 415 -6.66 -3.32 -2.02
N GLU A 416 -6.14 -3.82 -3.15
CA GLU A 416 -6.79 -4.92 -3.88
C GLU A 416 -6.70 -6.26 -3.12
N MET A 417 -5.60 -6.53 -2.43
CA MET A 417 -5.50 -7.70 -1.55
C MET A 417 -6.45 -7.60 -0.35
N LEU A 418 -6.63 -6.41 0.24
CA LEU A 418 -7.64 -6.14 1.26
C LEU A 418 -9.05 -6.53 0.78
N ARG A 419 -9.44 -6.14 -0.44
CA ARG A 419 -10.74 -6.53 -1.03
C ARG A 419 -10.89 -8.06 -1.06
N LYS A 420 -9.91 -8.75 -1.67
CA LYS A 420 -9.92 -10.22 -1.81
C LYS A 420 -9.98 -10.93 -0.46
N ILE A 421 -9.17 -10.49 0.51
CA ILE A 421 -9.14 -11.05 1.86
C ILE A 421 -10.50 -10.88 2.55
N SER A 422 -11.11 -9.71 2.40
CA SER A 422 -12.39 -9.42 3.03
C SER A 422 -13.51 -10.25 2.44
N ASP A 423 -13.57 -10.42 1.12
CA ASP A 423 -14.53 -11.30 0.43
C ASP A 423 -14.38 -12.75 0.93
N ILE A 424 -13.16 -13.29 0.93
CA ILE A 424 -12.86 -14.65 1.45
C ILE A 424 -13.31 -14.79 2.91
N THR A 425 -13.07 -13.77 3.72
CA THR A 425 -13.40 -13.81 5.15
C THR A 425 -14.90 -13.83 5.37
N MET A 426 -15.65 -13.03 4.60
CA MET A 426 -17.11 -13.03 4.62
C MET A 426 -17.67 -14.38 4.19
N ASP A 427 -17.13 -14.99 3.13
CA ASP A 427 -17.57 -16.30 2.64
C ASP A 427 -17.40 -17.41 3.70
N ILE A 428 -16.26 -17.45 4.38
CA ILE A 428 -15.99 -18.46 5.42
C ILE A 428 -16.88 -18.27 6.65
N HIS A 429 -17.13 -17.02 7.06
CA HIS A 429 -18.03 -16.73 8.19
C HIS A 429 -19.51 -16.84 7.83
N ALA A 430 -19.85 -16.76 6.54
CA ALA A 430 -21.18 -16.92 5.97
C ALA A 430 -22.23 -16.05 6.69
N GLY A 431 -23.34 -16.66 7.13
CA GLY A 431 -24.43 -15.98 7.83
C GLY A 431 -23.97 -15.10 8.99
N ARG A 432 -22.91 -15.49 9.71
CA ARG A 432 -22.37 -14.69 10.83
C ARG A 432 -21.75 -13.38 10.35
N GLY A 433 -21.06 -13.40 9.20
CA GLY A 433 -20.38 -12.22 8.67
C GLY A 433 -21.35 -11.12 8.26
N ILE A 434 -22.55 -11.48 7.80
CA ILE A 434 -23.56 -10.55 7.27
C ILE A 434 -24.52 -10.00 8.33
N GLN A 435 -24.57 -10.56 9.54
CA GLN A 435 -25.37 -10.00 10.63
C GLN A 435 -24.60 -8.88 11.35
N ALA A 436 -24.95 -7.63 11.10
CA ALA A 436 -24.35 -6.49 11.79
C ALA A 436 -24.86 -6.40 13.25
N GLY A 437 -23.97 -6.10 14.19
CA GLY A 437 -24.30 -5.97 15.61
C GLY A 437 -23.06 -5.94 16.50
N PRO A 438 -23.23 -5.80 17.83
CA PRO A 438 -22.14 -5.79 18.79
C PRO A 438 -21.15 -6.97 18.68
N ARG A 439 -21.60 -8.16 18.28
CA ARG A 439 -20.76 -9.36 18.12
C ARG A 439 -20.10 -9.46 16.76
N ASN A 440 -20.47 -8.60 15.81
CA ASN A 440 -19.87 -8.59 14.48
C ASN A 440 -18.53 -7.87 14.50
N TYR A 441 -17.49 -8.53 14.01
CA TYR A 441 -16.15 -7.97 13.90
C TYR A 441 -15.74 -7.71 12.44
N LEU A 442 -16.54 -8.05 11.43
CA LEU A 442 -16.17 -7.96 10.01
C LEU A 442 -16.78 -6.75 9.28
N THR A 443 -17.96 -6.30 9.69
CA THR A 443 -18.77 -5.31 8.95
C THR A 443 -18.02 -4.04 8.62
N SER A 444 -17.48 -3.32 9.61
CA SER A 444 -16.83 -2.02 9.38
C SER A 444 -15.62 -2.11 8.46
N MET A 445 -14.85 -3.19 8.57
CA MET A 445 -13.71 -3.45 7.70
C MET A 445 -14.17 -3.71 6.27
N TYR A 446 -15.22 -4.50 6.08
CA TYR A 446 -15.80 -4.76 4.77
C TYR A 446 -16.35 -3.48 4.11
N LEU A 447 -17.08 -2.66 4.88
CA LEU A 447 -17.62 -1.37 4.41
C LEU A 447 -16.54 -0.35 4.04
N SER A 448 -15.32 -0.48 4.58
CA SER A 448 -14.20 0.42 4.27
C SER A 448 -13.55 0.19 2.91
N ILE A 449 -13.78 -0.98 2.28
CA ILE A 449 -13.09 -1.38 1.05
C ILE A 449 -13.26 -0.36 -0.09
N PRO A 450 -14.47 0.15 -0.41
CA PRO A 450 -14.63 1.10 -1.50
C PRO A 450 -13.89 2.42 -1.27
N ILE A 451 -13.69 2.80 0.00
CA ILE A 451 -12.94 4.02 0.35
C ILE A 451 -11.45 3.80 0.08
N ALA A 452 -10.88 2.71 0.59
CA ALA A 452 -9.45 2.41 0.47
C ALA A 452 -8.96 2.34 -0.99
N ILE A 453 -9.79 1.81 -1.90
CA ILE A 453 -9.43 1.67 -3.32
C ILE A 453 -9.58 2.98 -4.10
N THR A 454 -10.27 3.97 -3.53
CA THR A 454 -10.66 5.22 -4.20
C THR A 454 -9.77 6.39 -3.76
N VAL A 455 -9.50 6.53 -2.46
CA VAL A 455 -8.76 7.68 -1.91
C VAL A 455 -7.24 7.55 -2.10
N GLU A 456 -6.50 8.64 -1.86
CA GLU A 456 -5.05 8.77 -2.07
C GLU A 456 -4.57 8.46 -3.51
N GLY A 457 -5.47 8.66 -4.47
CA GLY A 457 -5.31 8.32 -5.87
C GLY A 457 -6.02 7.01 -6.18
N ALA A 458 -7.08 7.06 -6.99
CA ALA A 458 -7.88 5.88 -7.30
C ALA A 458 -7.00 4.74 -7.86
N ASN A 459 -7.34 3.50 -7.53
CA ASN A 459 -6.56 2.33 -7.93
C ASN A 459 -6.39 2.24 -9.46
N ILE A 460 -7.40 2.63 -10.23
CA ILE A 460 -7.35 2.69 -11.70
C ILE A 460 -6.25 3.66 -12.16
N LEU A 461 -6.23 4.89 -11.63
CA LEU A 461 -5.22 5.89 -11.97
C LEU A 461 -3.82 5.46 -11.52
N THR A 462 -3.70 4.97 -10.29
CA THR A 462 -2.43 4.55 -9.70
C THR A 462 -1.79 3.44 -10.55
N ARG A 463 -2.59 2.44 -10.91
CA ARG A 463 -2.13 1.32 -11.74
C ARG A 463 -1.80 1.74 -13.18
N SER A 464 -2.68 2.50 -13.82
CA SER A 464 -2.55 2.80 -15.26
C SER A 464 -1.56 3.91 -15.58
N LEU A 465 -1.44 4.91 -14.71
CA LEU A 465 -0.63 6.12 -15.00
C LEU A 465 0.63 6.21 -14.14
N MET A 466 0.55 5.93 -12.84
CA MET A 466 1.67 6.18 -11.92
C MET A 466 2.73 5.06 -11.99
N ILE A 467 2.33 3.80 -11.74
CA ILE A 467 3.30 2.71 -11.52
C ILE A 467 4.23 2.54 -12.74
N PHE A 468 3.66 2.36 -13.93
CA PHE A 468 4.50 2.19 -15.12
C PHE A 468 4.98 3.54 -15.69
N GLY A 469 4.12 4.56 -15.76
CA GLY A 469 4.48 5.83 -16.40
C GLY A 469 5.66 6.51 -15.73
N GLN A 470 5.63 6.66 -14.40
CA GLN A 470 6.75 7.22 -13.65
C GLN A 470 7.92 6.24 -13.59
N GLY A 471 7.65 4.94 -13.38
CA GLY A 471 8.70 3.92 -13.28
C GLY A 471 9.52 3.74 -14.56
N ALA A 472 8.89 3.75 -15.72
CA ALA A 472 9.59 3.59 -17.00
C ALA A 472 10.57 4.73 -17.30
N ILE A 473 10.26 5.94 -16.85
CA ILE A 473 11.14 7.10 -17.01
C ILE A 473 12.21 7.13 -15.92
N ARG A 474 11.80 6.98 -14.65
CA ARG A 474 12.67 7.16 -13.48
C ARG A 474 13.61 5.98 -13.22
N CYS A 475 13.13 4.75 -13.39
CA CYS A 475 13.90 3.55 -13.08
C CYS A 475 14.78 3.11 -14.25
N HIS A 476 14.57 3.66 -15.45
CA HIS A 476 15.43 3.38 -16.60
C HIS A 476 16.74 4.18 -16.51
N PRO A 477 17.91 3.55 -16.68
CA PRO A 477 19.21 4.18 -16.40
C PRO A 477 19.57 5.35 -17.34
N TYR A 478 18.93 5.42 -18.52
CA TYR A 478 19.26 6.41 -19.55
C TYR A 478 18.12 7.37 -19.89
N VAL A 479 16.85 6.98 -19.75
CA VAL A 479 15.73 7.70 -20.41
C VAL A 479 15.53 9.10 -19.82
N TYR A 480 15.53 9.22 -18.49
CA TYR A 480 15.40 10.52 -17.84
C TYR A 480 16.56 11.47 -18.20
N GLU A 481 17.80 10.97 -18.17
CA GLU A 481 19.00 11.73 -18.50
C GLU A 481 19.04 12.14 -19.97
N GLU A 482 18.55 11.28 -20.87
CA GLU A 482 18.40 11.57 -22.31
C GLU A 482 17.37 12.69 -22.52
N MET A 483 16.23 12.65 -21.83
CA MET A 483 15.24 13.72 -21.86
C MET A 483 15.83 15.05 -21.37
N GLN A 484 16.58 15.03 -20.27
CA GLN A 484 17.25 16.23 -19.74
C GLN A 484 18.30 16.78 -20.73
N ALA A 485 19.08 15.91 -21.38
CA ALA A 485 20.03 16.32 -22.42
C ALA A 485 19.33 16.94 -23.65
N LEU A 486 18.15 16.44 -24.01
CA LEU A 486 17.34 17.02 -25.10
C LEU A 486 16.76 18.38 -24.73
N LEU A 487 16.41 18.61 -23.45
CA LEU A 487 15.87 19.88 -22.96
C LEU A 487 16.94 20.92 -22.59
N ASP A 488 18.22 20.58 -22.72
CA ASP A 488 19.33 21.47 -22.42
C ASP A 488 19.28 22.74 -23.30
N THR A 489 19.39 23.91 -22.65
CA THR A 489 19.43 25.23 -23.29
C THR A 489 20.64 25.40 -24.18
N ASP A 490 21.76 24.73 -23.85
CA ASP A 490 22.94 24.65 -24.71
C ASP A 490 22.86 23.40 -25.60
N PHE A 491 22.63 23.62 -26.90
CA PHE A 491 22.47 22.55 -27.88
C PHE A 491 23.72 21.66 -28.01
N GLU A 492 24.92 22.23 -28.01
CA GLU A 492 26.15 21.46 -28.24
C GLU A 492 26.53 20.66 -26.99
N ARG A 493 26.31 21.22 -25.79
CA ARG A 493 26.43 20.48 -24.52
C ARG A 493 25.43 19.34 -24.45
N GLY A 494 24.15 19.63 -24.73
CA GLY A 494 23.08 18.63 -24.78
C GLY A 494 23.37 17.51 -25.77
N LEU A 495 23.85 17.85 -26.98
CA LEU A 495 24.21 16.89 -28.03
C LEU A 495 25.34 15.93 -27.58
N LYS A 496 26.39 16.46 -26.93
CA LYS A 496 27.51 15.65 -26.42
C LYS A 496 27.05 14.68 -25.32
N ARG A 497 26.22 15.14 -24.39
CA ARG A 497 25.65 14.32 -23.32
C ARG A 497 24.73 13.25 -23.88
N PHE A 498 23.84 13.62 -24.81
CA PHE A 498 22.91 12.69 -25.45
C PHE A 498 23.65 11.59 -26.25
N ASP A 499 24.73 11.94 -26.97
CA ASP A 499 25.56 10.98 -27.70
C ASP A 499 26.14 9.88 -26.79
N GLN A 500 26.65 10.26 -25.62
CA GLN A 500 27.20 9.31 -24.64
C GLN A 500 26.12 8.40 -24.07
N LEU A 501 24.96 8.98 -23.72
CA LEU A 501 23.82 8.23 -23.18
C LEU A 501 23.26 7.24 -24.20
N LEU A 502 23.13 7.64 -25.47
CA LEU A 502 22.58 6.81 -26.54
C LEU A 502 23.38 5.51 -26.74
N ILE A 503 24.72 5.58 -26.70
CA ILE A 503 25.57 4.38 -26.83
C ILE A 503 25.41 3.47 -25.62
N GLY A 504 25.39 4.06 -24.42
CA GLY A 504 25.17 3.33 -23.18
C GLY A 504 23.82 2.60 -23.23
N HIS A 505 22.78 3.29 -23.66
CA HIS A 505 21.43 2.76 -23.85
C HIS A 505 21.40 1.61 -24.87
N MET A 506 22.05 1.75 -26.02
CA MET A 506 22.15 0.67 -27.02
C MET A 506 22.87 -0.57 -26.45
N GLY A 507 24.00 -0.37 -25.76
CA GLY A 507 24.74 -1.47 -25.13
C GLY A 507 23.94 -2.16 -24.03
N TYR A 508 23.23 -1.38 -23.22
CA TYR A 508 22.32 -1.86 -22.19
C TYR A 508 21.16 -2.69 -22.78
N GLY A 509 20.51 -2.18 -23.84
CA GLY A 509 19.45 -2.87 -24.56
C GLY A 509 19.93 -4.21 -25.15
N MET A 510 21.11 -4.22 -25.78
CA MET A 510 21.72 -5.45 -26.31
C MET A 510 22.06 -6.45 -25.19
N SER A 511 22.59 -5.98 -24.06
CA SER A 511 22.87 -6.85 -22.90
C SER A 511 21.60 -7.50 -22.35
N ASN A 512 20.51 -6.72 -22.23
CA ASN A 512 19.20 -7.24 -21.82
C ASN A 512 18.63 -8.22 -22.83
N PHE A 513 18.77 -7.96 -24.12
CA PHE A 513 18.34 -8.86 -25.19
C PHE A 513 19.01 -10.23 -25.09
N VAL A 514 20.35 -10.26 -25.02
CA VAL A 514 21.12 -11.51 -24.89
C VAL A 514 20.75 -12.24 -23.61
N ARG A 515 20.67 -11.55 -22.46
CA ARG A 515 20.31 -12.16 -21.18
C ARG A 515 18.89 -12.73 -21.19
N ALA A 516 17.92 -11.99 -21.70
CA ALA A 516 16.53 -12.44 -21.80
C ALA A 516 16.43 -13.73 -22.63
N LEU A 517 17.14 -13.79 -23.76
CA LEU A 517 17.20 -14.99 -24.60
C LEU A 517 17.84 -16.17 -23.85
N SER A 518 19.02 -15.97 -23.26
CA SER A 518 19.73 -17.03 -22.52
C SER A 518 18.92 -17.53 -21.32
N PHE A 519 18.31 -16.63 -20.55
CA PHE A 519 17.51 -16.98 -19.38
C PHE A 519 16.18 -17.62 -19.77
N GLY A 520 15.58 -17.22 -20.90
CA GLY A 520 14.39 -17.83 -21.48
C GLY A 520 14.62 -19.29 -21.88
N ILE A 521 15.64 -19.54 -22.70
CA ILE A 521 15.97 -20.89 -23.20
C ILE A 521 16.35 -21.82 -22.04
N THR A 522 17.18 -21.35 -21.10
CA THR A 522 17.64 -22.17 -19.98
C THR A 522 16.68 -22.24 -18.80
N ASN A 523 15.53 -21.57 -18.89
CA ASN A 523 14.55 -21.46 -17.80
C ASN A 523 15.19 -20.97 -16.48
N ALA A 524 16.02 -19.92 -16.58
CA ALA A 524 16.80 -19.30 -15.49
C ALA A 524 17.92 -20.14 -14.86
N LYS A 525 18.25 -21.33 -15.38
CA LYS A 525 19.31 -22.19 -14.81
C LYS A 525 20.71 -21.56 -14.82
N LEU A 526 20.97 -20.62 -15.74
CA LEU A 526 22.25 -19.87 -15.80
C LEU A 526 22.35 -18.73 -14.77
N ILE A 527 21.26 -18.40 -14.07
CA ILE A 527 21.25 -17.31 -13.10
C ILE A 527 21.79 -17.84 -11.76
N ARG A 528 22.72 -17.09 -11.16
CA ARG A 528 23.21 -17.41 -9.82
C ARG A 528 22.25 -16.88 -8.77
N SER A 529 21.89 -17.72 -7.79
CA SER A 529 21.17 -17.28 -6.60
C SER A 529 22.15 -16.68 -5.58
N PRO A 530 21.77 -15.62 -4.84
CA PRO A 530 22.59 -15.07 -3.76
C PRO A 530 22.75 -16.04 -2.58
N LYS A 531 21.80 -16.96 -2.37
CA LYS A 531 21.76 -17.92 -1.25
C LYS A 531 21.40 -19.31 -1.77
N ALA A 532 22.09 -20.34 -1.29
CA ALA A 532 21.71 -21.73 -1.56
C ALA A 532 20.45 -22.11 -0.75
N GLY A 533 19.68 -23.08 -1.25
CA GLY A 533 18.52 -23.62 -0.54
C GLY A 533 17.17 -23.37 -1.23
N PRO A 534 16.05 -23.54 -0.50
CA PRO A 534 14.71 -23.60 -1.08
C PRO A 534 14.24 -22.33 -1.81
N THR A 535 14.81 -21.17 -1.49
CA THR A 535 14.48 -19.88 -2.14
C THR A 535 15.31 -19.61 -3.41
N SER A 536 16.33 -20.42 -3.69
CA SER A 536 17.26 -20.22 -4.83
C SER A 536 16.53 -20.13 -6.17
N TYR A 537 15.58 -21.05 -6.40
CA TYR A 537 14.73 -21.05 -7.58
C TYR A 537 14.01 -19.71 -7.78
N PHE A 538 13.48 -19.11 -6.72
CA PHE A 538 12.71 -17.89 -6.83
C PHE A 538 13.57 -16.67 -7.14
N TYR A 539 14.78 -16.55 -6.57
CA TYR A 539 15.71 -15.49 -6.98
C TYR A 539 16.05 -15.58 -8.46
N GLN A 540 16.28 -16.79 -8.98
CA GLN A 540 16.56 -17.01 -10.39
C GLN A 540 15.36 -16.60 -11.26
N GLN A 541 14.16 -17.07 -10.94
CA GLN A 541 12.97 -16.76 -11.75
C GLN A 541 12.58 -15.27 -11.70
N LEU A 542 12.66 -14.62 -10.53
CA LEU A 542 12.41 -13.19 -10.41
C LEU A 542 13.45 -12.37 -11.19
N THR A 543 14.72 -12.77 -11.17
CA THR A 543 15.77 -12.13 -12.00
C THR A 543 15.46 -12.28 -13.49
N ARG A 544 15.05 -13.48 -13.93
CA ARG A 544 14.64 -13.73 -15.33
C ARG A 544 13.47 -12.82 -15.73
N MET A 545 12.45 -12.71 -14.89
CA MET A 545 11.27 -11.89 -15.16
C MET A 545 11.57 -10.39 -15.11
N SER A 546 12.49 -9.96 -14.23
CA SER A 546 13.02 -8.59 -14.22
C SER A 546 13.76 -8.27 -15.53
N THR A 547 14.63 -9.16 -16.03
CA THR A 547 15.29 -8.97 -17.34
C THR A 547 14.27 -8.91 -18.47
N ALA A 548 13.24 -9.76 -18.45
CA ALA A 548 12.16 -9.74 -19.42
C ALA A 548 11.38 -8.41 -19.38
N LEU A 549 11.06 -7.91 -18.19
CA LEU A 549 10.36 -6.64 -18.02
C LEU A 549 11.16 -5.50 -18.63
N SER A 550 12.45 -5.42 -18.29
CA SER A 550 13.35 -4.39 -18.78
C SER A 550 13.41 -4.35 -20.32
N LEU A 551 13.55 -5.53 -20.95
CA LEU A 551 13.57 -5.64 -22.41
C LEU A 551 12.23 -5.26 -23.04
N ILE A 552 11.12 -5.82 -22.54
CA ILE A 552 9.79 -5.57 -23.13
C ILE A 552 9.34 -4.14 -22.91
N ALA A 553 9.64 -3.52 -21.77
CA ALA A 553 9.37 -2.12 -21.51
C ALA A 553 10.17 -1.23 -22.48
N GLY A 554 11.47 -1.48 -22.65
CA GLY A 554 12.32 -0.75 -23.60
C GLY A 554 11.84 -0.88 -25.05
N LEU A 555 11.54 -2.12 -25.50
CA LEU A 555 10.99 -2.35 -26.84
C LEU A 555 9.61 -1.73 -27.04
N SER A 556 8.76 -1.72 -26.00
CA SER A 556 7.45 -1.09 -26.08
C SER A 556 7.58 0.43 -26.22
N MET A 557 8.47 1.06 -25.44
CA MET A 557 8.77 2.49 -25.58
C MET A 557 9.34 2.83 -26.97
N LEU A 558 10.26 2.00 -27.49
CA LEU A 558 10.84 2.19 -28.82
C LEU A 558 9.81 2.05 -29.95
N LEU A 559 8.95 1.03 -29.88
CA LEU A 559 8.04 0.67 -30.97
C LEU A 559 6.72 1.46 -30.96
N LEU A 560 6.27 1.89 -29.79
CA LEU A 560 5.01 2.60 -29.61
C LEU A 560 5.22 4.10 -29.33
N GLY A 561 6.41 4.51 -28.88
CA GLY A 561 6.70 5.92 -28.59
C GLY A 561 5.69 6.54 -27.63
N GLY A 562 5.22 7.75 -27.96
CA GLY A 562 4.21 8.47 -27.18
C GLY A 562 2.85 7.79 -27.08
N ASP A 563 2.51 6.87 -28.01
CA ASP A 563 1.26 6.12 -27.95
C ASP A 563 1.21 5.13 -26.78
N LEU A 564 2.37 4.73 -26.23
CA LEU A 564 2.41 3.87 -25.04
C LEU A 564 1.71 4.53 -23.84
N LYS A 565 1.84 5.86 -23.70
CA LYS A 565 1.15 6.63 -22.65
C LYS A 565 -0.37 6.58 -22.82
N ARG A 566 -0.87 6.58 -24.07
CA ARG A 566 -2.30 6.47 -24.38
C ARG A 566 -2.84 5.04 -24.24
N ARG A 567 -1.96 4.03 -24.29
CA ARG A 567 -2.32 2.61 -24.20
C ARG A 567 -2.24 2.11 -22.76
N GLU A 568 -3.09 2.69 -21.91
CA GLU A 568 -3.12 2.44 -20.47
C GLU A 568 -3.16 0.95 -20.10
N SER A 569 -3.88 0.10 -20.84
CA SER A 569 -3.93 -1.35 -20.58
C SER A 569 -2.58 -2.07 -20.73
N ILE A 570 -1.74 -1.69 -21.71
CA ILE A 570 -0.43 -2.32 -21.92
C ILE A 570 0.53 -1.83 -20.83
N SER A 571 0.57 -0.52 -20.63
CA SER A 571 1.39 0.12 -19.60
C SER A 571 1.04 -0.40 -18.20
N ALA A 572 -0.25 -0.52 -17.87
CA ALA A 572 -0.71 -1.06 -16.60
C ALA A 572 -0.26 -2.51 -16.37
N ARG A 573 -0.29 -3.37 -17.40
CA ARG A 573 0.19 -4.76 -17.29
C ARG A 573 1.70 -4.85 -17.08
N LEU A 574 2.48 -3.97 -17.73
CA LEU A 574 3.92 -3.87 -17.45
C LEU A 574 4.19 -3.35 -16.03
N GLY A 575 3.36 -2.41 -15.56
CA GLY A 575 3.33 -1.97 -14.17
C GLY A 575 3.03 -3.11 -13.19
N ASP A 576 2.03 -3.95 -13.48
CA ASP A 576 1.71 -5.12 -12.66
C ASP A 576 2.91 -6.08 -12.56
N VAL A 577 3.65 -6.31 -13.66
CA VAL A 577 4.87 -7.14 -13.62
C VAL A 577 5.90 -6.55 -12.65
N LEU A 578 6.17 -5.23 -12.73
CA LEU A 578 7.08 -4.56 -11.80
C LEU A 578 6.60 -4.70 -10.35
N SER A 579 5.31 -4.49 -10.12
CA SER A 579 4.71 -4.60 -8.79
C SER A 579 4.84 -6.00 -8.21
N TYR A 580 4.56 -7.04 -9.00
CA TYR A 580 4.68 -8.43 -8.53
C TYR A 580 6.13 -8.83 -8.27
N LEU A 581 7.08 -8.28 -9.04
CA LEU A 581 8.51 -8.43 -8.74
C LEU A 581 8.85 -7.77 -7.39
N TYR A 582 8.36 -6.56 -7.13
CA TYR A 582 8.57 -5.84 -5.87
C TYR A 582 7.96 -6.59 -4.67
N ILE A 583 6.71 -7.03 -4.77
CA ILE A 583 6.05 -7.82 -3.72
C ILE A 583 6.81 -9.15 -3.51
N GLY A 584 7.27 -9.80 -4.58
CA GLY A 584 8.08 -11.02 -4.50
C GLY A 584 9.42 -10.80 -3.79
N SER A 585 10.07 -9.67 -4.05
CA SER A 585 11.27 -9.25 -3.31
C SER A 585 10.98 -9.03 -1.83
N SER A 586 9.86 -8.39 -1.50
CA SER A 586 9.46 -8.15 -0.10
C SER A 586 9.25 -9.45 0.66
N VAL A 587 8.61 -10.46 0.04
CA VAL A 587 8.38 -11.79 0.63
C VAL A 587 9.71 -12.50 0.92
N LEU A 588 10.67 -12.42 -0.01
CA LEU A 588 12.00 -13.00 0.16
C LEU A 588 12.82 -12.29 1.23
N LYS A 589 12.77 -10.95 1.29
CA LYS A 589 13.43 -10.17 2.33
C LYS A 589 12.83 -10.47 3.70
N TYR A 590 11.50 -10.39 3.83
CA TYR A 590 10.80 -10.66 5.09
C TYR A 590 11.11 -12.07 5.62
N TYR A 591 11.17 -13.09 4.75
CA TYR A 591 11.57 -14.44 5.15
C TYR A 591 13.01 -14.51 5.69
N VAL A 592 13.94 -13.79 5.06
CA VAL A 592 15.35 -13.74 5.51
C VAL A 592 15.48 -12.98 6.82
N ASP A 593 14.86 -11.81 6.93
CA ASP A 593 14.87 -10.95 8.12
C ASP A 593 14.26 -11.68 9.34
N ASN A 594 13.32 -12.60 9.13
CA ASN A 594 12.73 -13.43 10.20
C ASN A 594 13.43 -14.79 10.40
N GLY A 595 14.68 -14.93 9.94
CA GLY A 595 15.52 -16.09 10.24
C GLY A 595 15.33 -17.31 9.34
N SER A 596 14.59 -17.19 8.22
CA SER A 596 14.42 -18.26 7.22
C SER A 596 13.84 -19.58 7.80
N LYS A 597 12.83 -19.49 8.68
CA LYS A 597 12.23 -20.62 9.38
C LYS A 597 11.56 -21.61 8.43
N SER A 598 11.80 -22.91 8.59
CA SER A 598 11.26 -23.95 7.68
C SER A 598 9.73 -24.00 7.65
N GLU A 599 9.08 -23.68 8.77
CA GLU A 599 7.62 -23.58 8.88
C GLU A 599 7.03 -22.36 8.14
N GLU A 600 7.81 -21.32 7.84
CA GLU A 600 7.30 -20.21 7.03
C GLU A 600 7.51 -20.42 5.53
N PHE A 601 8.35 -21.39 5.16
CA PHE A 601 8.69 -21.61 3.75
C PHE A 601 7.46 -21.96 2.89
N PHE A 602 6.45 -22.64 3.42
CA PHE A 602 5.26 -22.93 2.63
C PHE A 602 4.44 -21.67 2.31
N TYR A 603 4.39 -20.67 3.20
CA TYR A 603 3.81 -19.35 2.89
C TYR A 603 4.61 -18.66 1.79
N VAL A 604 5.94 -18.62 1.92
CA VAL A 604 6.84 -18.03 0.93
C VAL A 604 6.69 -18.69 -0.43
N ASN A 605 6.68 -20.02 -0.47
CA ASN A 605 6.52 -20.81 -1.68
C ASN A 605 5.16 -20.56 -2.35
N TRP A 606 4.08 -20.52 -1.57
CA TRP A 606 2.75 -20.19 -2.09
C TRP A 606 2.74 -18.78 -2.68
N CYS A 607 3.29 -17.80 -1.96
CA CYS A 607 3.32 -16.41 -2.40
C CYS A 607 4.08 -16.23 -3.71
N LEU A 608 5.31 -16.75 -3.77
CA LEU A 608 6.18 -16.57 -4.93
C LEU A 608 5.69 -17.35 -6.16
N LYS A 609 5.04 -18.51 -5.98
CA LYS A 609 4.37 -19.22 -7.08
C LYS A 609 3.18 -18.42 -7.63
N THR A 610 2.34 -17.87 -6.74
CA THR A 610 1.24 -16.98 -7.14
C THR A 610 1.78 -15.78 -7.91
N LEU A 611 2.78 -15.08 -7.38
CA LEU A 611 3.34 -13.89 -8.04
C LEU A 611 4.00 -14.18 -9.39
N LEU A 612 4.76 -15.29 -9.51
CA LEU A 612 5.33 -15.70 -10.79
C LEU A 612 4.26 -16.06 -11.83
N TYR A 613 3.17 -16.69 -11.39
CA TYR A 613 2.02 -16.96 -12.23
C TYR A 613 1.36 -15.64 -12.71
N GLU A 614 1.12 -14.69 -11.81
CA GLU A 614 0.52 -13.39 -12.17
C GLU A 614 1.44 -12.56 -13.09
N ILE A 615 2.76 -12.61 -12.89
CA ILE A 615 3.74 -12.00 -13.81
C ILE A 615 3.60 -12.59 -15.22
N GLN A 616 3.47 -13.92 -15.31
CA GLN A 616 3.27 -14.59 -16.59
C GLN A 616 1.99 -14.13 -17.27
N GLU A 617 0.87 -14.10 -16.55
CA GLU A 617 -0.41 -13.67 -17.10
C GLU A 617 -0.36 -12.21 -17.56
N ALA A 618 0.28 -11.33 -16.79
CA ALA A 618 0.48 -9.93 -17.18
C ALA A 618 1.29 -9.81 -18.49
N PHE A 619 2.39 -10.55 -18.62
CA PHE A 619 3.17 -10.58 -19.87
C PHE A 619 2.39 -11.13 -21.06
N TYR A 620 1.68 -12.25 -20.88
CA TYR A 620 0.82 -12.79 -21.95
C TYR A 620 -0.25 -11.77 -22.35
N GLY A 621 -0.85 -11.07 -21.38
CA GLY A 621 -1.76 -9.96 -21.63
C GLY A 621 -1.13 -8.82 -22.43
N VAL A 622 0.16 -8.50 -22.24
CA VAL A 622 0.89 -7.53 -23.07
C VAL A 622 1.07 -8.08 -24.48
N PHE A 623 1.52 -9.33 -24.63
CA PHE A 623 1.88 -9.91 -25.92
C PHE A 623 0.66 -10.15 -26.82
N ASP A 624 -0.40 -10.71 -26.26
CA ASP A 624 -1.62 -11.04 -27.01
C ASP A 624 -2.39 -9.77 -27.43
N ASN A 625 -2.19 -8.65 -26.72
CA ASN A 625 -2.81 -7.35 -27.03
C ASN A 625 -1.80 -6.34 -27.60
N PHE A 626 -0.62 -6.78 -28.03
CA PHE A 626 0.35 -5.87 -28.60
C PHE A 626 -0.16 -5.34 -29.95
N PRO A 627 -0.07 -4.03 -30.26
CA PRO A 627 -0.75 -3.44 -31.42
C PRO A 627 -0.38 -4.08 -32.76
N ASN A 628 0.86 -4.57 -32.86
CA ASN A 628 1.28 -5.43 -33.96
C ASN A 628 1.28 -6.90 -33.48
N PRO A 629 0.36 -7.76 -33.96
CA PRO A 629 0.21 -9.12 -33.46
C PRO A 629 1.41 -10.01 -33.81
N ILE A 630 2.14 -9.72 -34.88
CA ILE A 630 3.35 -10.46 -35.26
C ILE A 630 4.46 -10.17 -34.23
N LYS A 631 4.65 -8.90 -33.87
CA LYS A 631 5.61 -8.50 -32.83
C LYS A 631 5.24 -9.07 -31.46
N GLY A 632 3.95 -9.05 -31.11
CA GLY A 632 3.44 -9.68 -29.88
C GLY A 632 3.75 -11.18 -29.81
N LYS A 633 3.46 -11.94 -30.88
CA LYS A 633 3.81 -13.37 -30.97
C LYS A 633 5.32 -13.60 -30.88
N PHE A 634 6.13 -12.75 -31.51
CA PHE A 634 7.58 -12.82 -31.40
C PHE A 634 8.05 -12.63 -29.95
N PHE A 635 7.58 -11.58 -29.25
CA PHE A 635 7.93 -11.37 -27.84
C PHE A 635 7.52 -12.55 -26.95
N ARG A 636 6.34 -13.12 -27.20
CA ARG A 636 5.87 -14.30 -26.46
C ARG A 636 6.82 -15.48 -26.61
N ILE A 637 7.18 -15.84 -27.84
CA ILE A 637 8.11 -16.96 -28.10
C ILE A 637 9.50 -16.64 -27.54
N PHE A 638 9.93 -15.38 -27.63
CA PHE A 638 11.25 -14.96 -27.18
C PHE A 638 11.40 -15.03 -25.65
N ILE A 639 10.42 -14.55 -24.89
CA ILE A 639 10.45 -14.54 -23.41
C ILE A 639 10.06 -15.92 -22.83
N PHE A 640 9.11 -16.60 -23.48
CA PHE A 640 8.57 -17.90 -23.08
C PHE A 640 8.72 -18.94 -24.20
N PRO A 641 9.97 -19.36 -24.54
CA PRO A 641 10.20 -20.30 -25.65
C PRO A 641 9.54 -21.67 -25.42
N TRP A 642 9.35 -22.05 -24.16
CA TRP A 642 8.68 -23.30 -23.75
C TRP A 642 7.20 -23.11 -23.39
N GLY A 643 6.63 -21.94 -23.70
CA GLY A 643 5.27 -21.57 -23.28
C GLY A 643 5.16 -21.26 -21.79
N ARG A 644 3.95 -21.46 -21.25
CA ARG A 644 3.61 -21.15 -19.84
C ARG A 644 4.37 -22.09 -18.90
N CYS A 645 5.38 -21.56 -18.21
CA CYS A 645 6.25 -22.33 -17.31
C CYS A 645 5.92 -22.18 -15.83
N TYR A 646 5.10 -21.19 -15.45
CA TYR A 646 4.67 -20.97 -14.08
C TYR A 646 3.24 -21.50 -13.87
N ARG A 647 3.06 -22.24 -12.77
CA ARG A 647 1.77 -22.85 -12.37
C ARG A 647 1.31 -22.23 -11.05
N LYS A 648 0.00 -22.17 -10.85
CA LYS A 648 -0.61 -21.81 -9.56
C LYS A 648 -0.11 -22.75 -8.45
N PRO A 649 -0.14 -22.31 -7.18
CA PRO A 649 0.12 -23.19 -6.04
C PRO A 649 -0.75 -24.44 -6.08
N SER A 650 -0.18 -25.58 -5.71
CA SER A 650 -0.92 -26.86 -5.64
C SER A 650 -1.79 -26.94 -4.38
N ASP A 651 -2.88 -27.71 -4.45
CA ASP A 651 -3.80 -27.90 -3.31
C ASP A 651 -3.09 -28.46 -2.08
N LYS A 652 -2.17 -29.42 -2.26
CA LYS A 652 -1.31 -29.94 -1.17
C LYS A 652 -0.52 -28.84 -0.44
N LEU A 653 -0.09 -27.81 -1.15
CA LEU A 653 0.58 -26.66 -0.55
C LEU A 653 -0.44 -25.78 0.17
N GLY A 654 -1.60 -25.53 -0.45
CA GLY A 654 -2.71 -24.80 0.17
C GLY A 654 -3.19 -25.43 1.48
N HIS A 655 -3.37 -26.75 1.51
CA HIS A 655 -3.78 -27.48 2.72
C HIS A 655 -2.81 -27.25 3.88
N LYS A 656 -1.49 -27.23 3.62
CA LYS A 656 -0.49 -26.91 4.66
C LYS A 656 -0.65 -25.50 5.24
N LEU A 657 -0.93 -24.50 4.40
CA LEU A 657 -1.18 -23.13 4.85
C LEU A 657 -2.44 -23.06 5.72
N ALA A 658 -3.53 -23.69 5.25
CA ALA A 658 -4.80 -23.71 5.94
C ALA A 658 -4.71 -24.42 7.30
N GLU A 659 -4.03 -25.57 7.36
CA GLU A 659 -3.82 -26.29 8.61
C GLU A 659 -2.98 -25.50 9.60
N HIS A 660 -1.87 -24.89 9.15
CA HIS A 660 -1.02 -24.09 10.02
C HIS A 660 -1.69 -22.80 10.51
N MET A 661 -2.56 -22.21 9.69
CA MET A 661 -3.36 -21.04 10.07
C MET A 661 -4.37 -21.35 11.20
N MET A 662 -4.74 -22.62 11.38
CA MET A 662 -5.62 -23.10 12.45
C MET A 662 -4.87 -23.58 13.71
N THR A 663 -3.59 -23.26 13.86
CA THR A 663 -2.79 -23.56 15.06
C THR A 663 -2.30 -22.28 15.73
N ASN A 664 -1.86 -22.37 16.98
CA ASN A 664 -1.22 -21.24 17.67
C ASN A 664 0.26 -21.09 17.31
N SER A 665 0.54 -20.95 16.01
CA SER A 665 1.89 -20.88 15.45
C SER A 665 2.64 -19.59 15.80
N GLU A 666 3.96 -19.59 15.61
CA GLU A 666 4.78 -18.40 15.85
C GLU A 666 4.43 -17.24 14.91
N LEU A 667 4.09 -17.53 13.64
CA LEU A 667 3.60 -16.52 12.70
C LEU A 667 2.33 -15.85 13.23
N ARG A 668 1.39 -16.65 13.75
CA ARG A 668 0.16 -16.14 14.37
C ARG A 668 0.47 -15.24 15.56
N GLN A 669 1.36 -15.67 16.46
CA GLN A 669 1.78 -14.87 17.62
C GLN A 669 2.44 -13.54 17.20
N ARG A 670 3.27 -13.54 16.15
CA ARG A 670 3.88 -12.32 15.61
C ARG A 670 2.86 -11.37 15.00
N TYR A 671 1.82 -11.89 14.33
CA TYR A 671 0.71 -11.07 13.87
C TYR A 671 -0.10 -10.49 15.03
N ASN A 672 -0.36 -11.29 16.08
CA ASN A 672 -1.11 -10.86 17.26
C ASN A 672 -0.47 -9.67 17.99
N LYS A 673 0.86 -9.53 17.96
CA LYS A 673 1.57 -8.37 18.54
C LYS A 673 1.26 -7.03 17.85
N LEU A 674 0.78 -7.07 16.61
CA LEU A 674 0.55 -5.88 15.78
C LEU A 674 -0.94 -5.61 15.51
N ILE A 675 -1.83 -6.33 16.21
CA ILE A 675 -3.28 -6.13 16.15
C ILE A 675 -3.81 -5.98 17.57
N TRP A 676 -5.06 -5.52 17.71
CA TRP A 676 -5.85 -5.67 18.92
C TRP A 676 -6.15 -7.16 19.11
N TYR A 677 -5.45 -7.76 20.06
CA TYR A 677 -5.60 -9.16 20.43
C TYR A 677 -6.25 -9.23 21.81
N SER A 678 -7.46 -9.76 21.88
CA SER A 678 -8.21 -9.88 23.13
C SER A 678 -8.49 -11.34 23.46
N THR A 679 -8.36 -11.68 24.74
CA THR A 679 -8.85 -12.92 25.35
C THR A 679 -10.01 -12.65 26.31
N ASP A 680 -10.63 -11.47 26.23
CA ASP A 680 -11.85 -11.17 26.96
C ASP A 680 -13.04 -11.88 26.29
N LYS A 681 -13.76 -12.70 27.06
CA LYS A 681 -14.98 -13.39 26.63
C LYS A 681 -16.13 -12.46 26.25
N ASN A 682 -16.05 -11.17 26.58
CA ASN A 682 -17.05 -10.19 26.20
C ASN A 682 -16.72 -9.47 24.89
N ASP A 683 -15.44 -9.44 24.50
CA ASP A 683 -14.98 -8.82 23.26
C ASP A 683 -15.40 -9.65 22.04
N PRO A 684 -15.87 -9.03 20.93
CA PRO A 684 -16.34 -9.77 19.76
C PRO A 684 -15.30 -10.71 19.15
N THR A 685 -14.03 -10.31 19.15
CA THR A 685 -12.93 -11.16 18.67
C THR A 685 -12.45 -12.11 19.76
N GLY A 686 -12.44 -11.67 21.02
CA GLY A 686 -12.05 -12.48 22.18
C GLY A 686 -12.95 -13.70 22.42
N ARG A 687 -14.25 -13.61 22.12
CA ARG A 687 -15.19 -14.76 22.15
C ARG A 687 -14.71 -15.92 21.28
N VAL A 688 -14.24 -15.62 20.08
CA VAL A 688 -13.70 -16.63 19.15
C VAL A 688 -12.33 -17.11 19.62
N GLU A 689 -11.50 -16.20 20.13
CA GLU A 689 -10.14 -16.53 20.57
C GLU A 689 -10.12 -17.48 21.76
N VAL A 690 -10.92 -17.22 22.80
CA VAL A 690 -10.99 -18.06 23.99
C VAL A 690 -11.52 -19.46 23.63
N ALA A 691 -12.54 -19.53 22.76
CA ALA A 691 -13.04 -20.81 22.24
C ALA A 691 -11.97 -21.56 21.43
N PHE A 692 -11.17 -20.84 20.64
CA PHE A 692 -10.08 -21.42 19.86
C PHE A 692 -8.96 -21.97 20.74
N LEU A 693 -8.49 -21.22 21.73
CA LEU A 693 -7.47 -21.67 22.67
C LEU A 693 -7.95 -22.90 23.45
N LYS A 694 -9.21 -22.90 23.90
CA LYS A 694 -9.82 -24.07 24.56
C LYS A 694 -9.91 -25.26 23.62
N MET A 695 -10.25 -25.07 22.33
CA MET A 695 -10.26 -26.14 21.33
C MET A 695 -8.89 -26.80 21.16
N LEU A 696 -7.80 -26.01 21.20
CA LEU A 696 -6.44 -26.55 21.11
C LEU A 696 -6.08 -27.40 22.35
N GLU A 697 -6.53 -27.00 23.54
CA GLU A 697 -6.35 -27.76 24.78
C GLU A 697 -7.03 -29.13 24.71
N ILE A 698 -8.26 -29.19 24.20
CA ILE A 698 -9.08 -30.41 24.19
C ILE A 698 -8.90 -31.29 22.95
N GLU A 699 -8.01 -30.94 22.01
CA GLU A 699 -7.88 -31.66 20.74
C GLU A 699 -7.46 -33.13 20.94
N SER A 700 -6.59 -33.39 21.93
CA SER A 700 -6.17 -34.75 22.27
C SER A 700 -7.34 -35.59 22.84
N PRO A 701 -8.07 -35.13 23.87
CA PRO A 701 -9.30 -35.77 24.34
C PRO A 701 -10.32 -36.08 23.23
N LEU A 702 -10.59 -35.11 22.34
CA LEU A 702 -11.53 -35.30 21.24
C LEU A 702 -11.08 -36.40 20.26
N LYS A 703 -9.77 -36.49 19.96
CA LYS A 703 -9.21 -37.57 19.14
C LYS A 703 -9.35 -38.94 19.80
N LYS A 704 -9.16 -39.04 21.13
CA LYS A 704 -9.38 -40.29 21.87
C LYS A 704 -10.83 -40.76 21.75
N ILE A 705 -11.80 -39.86 21.93
CA ILE A 705 -13.23 -40.15 21.78
C ILE A 705 -13.53 -40.61 20.34
N GLN A 706 -13.02 -39.90 19.34
CA GLN A 706 -13.27 -40.25 17.94
C GLN A 706 -12.69 -41.62 17.57
N LYS A 707 -11.48 -41.93 18.04
CA LYS A 707 -10.85 -43.24 17.87
C LYS A 707 -11.67 -44.34 18.55
N ALA A 708 -12.13 -44.12 19.78
CA ALA A 708 -12.96 -45.07 20.49
C ALA A 708 -14.31 -45.34 19.82
N ILE A 709 -14.90 -44.34 19.15
CA ILE A 709 -16.10 -44.52 18.32
C ILE A 709 -15.79 -45.40 17.09
N GLN A 710 -14.63 -45.18 16.44
CA GLN A 710 -14.21 -45.98 15.27
C GLN A 710 -13.94 -47.43 15.67
N GLU A 711 -13.34 -47.64 16.84
CA GLU A 711 -13.06 -48.96 17.43
C GLU A 711 -14.29 -49.61 18.09
N LYS A 712 -15.46 -48.94 18.04
CA LYS A 712 -16.74 -49.39 18.61
C LYS A 712 -16.72 -49.61 20.14
N LEU A 713 -15.79 -48.98 20.85
CA LEU A 713 -15.70 -49.01 22.32
C LEU A 713 -16.82 -48.19 22.97
N ILE A 714 -17.32 -47.16 22.28
CA ILE A 714 -18.46 -46.34 22.72
C ILE A 714 -19.46 -46.10 21.58
N PRO A 715 -20.76 -45.85 21.87
CA PRO A 715 -21.78 -45.68 20.85
C PRO A 715 -21.56 -44.43 19.98
N LYS A 716 -21.76 -44.57 18.65
CA LYS A 716 -21.67 -43.46 17.69
C LYS A 716 -22.87 -42.50 17.76
N LYS A 717 -24.09 -43.05 17.83
CA LYS A 717 -25.35 -42.30 17.77
C LYS A 717 -25.91 -42.04 19.18
N THR A 718 -25.29 -41.11 19.89
CA THR A 718 -25.76 -40.55 21.16
C THR A 718 -25.57 -39.04 21.14
N ASN A 719 -26.31 -38.31 21.99
CA ASN A 719 -26.07 -36.89 22.20
C ASN A 719 -24.66 -36.66 22.79
N LYS A 720 -24.14 -35.43 22.71
CA LYS A 720 -22.76 -35.12 23.13
C LYS A 720 -22.48 -35.50 24.58
N GLU A 721 -23.42 -35.23 25.49
CA GLU A 721 -23.26 -35.50 26.91
C GLU A 721 -23.22 -37.00 27.23
N ALA A 722 -24.14 -37.79 26.65
CA ALA A 722 -24.14 -39.23 26.80
C ALA A 722 -22.87 -39.88 26.22
N ARG A 723 -22.29 -39.29 25.17
CA ARG A 723 -21.01 -39.72 24.61
C ARG A 723 -19.85 -39.44 25.57
N LEU A 724 -19.83 -38.28 26.24
CA LEU A 724 -18.82 -37.96 27.25
C LEU A 724 -18.94 -38.93 28.44
N ALA A 725 -20.15 -39.15 28.95
CA ALA A 725 -20.40 -40.10 30.04
C ALA A 725 -19.95 -41.53 29.68
N ALA A 726 -20.22 -41.98 28.44
CA ALA A 726 -19.74 -43.28 27.96
C ALA A 726 -18.22 -43.34 27.86
N ALA A 727 -17.56 -42.25 27.42
CA ALA A 727 -16.11 -42.18 27.32
C ALA A 727 -15.43 -42.20 28.69
N ILE A 728 -16.01 -41.53 29.70
CA ILE A 728 -15.56 -41.59 31.10
C ILE A 728 -15.72 -43.02 31.64
N LYS A 729 -16.91 -43.63 31.48
CA LYS A 729 -17.19 -44.98 31.96
C LYS A 729 -16.25 -46.03 31.35
N ALA A 730 -15.85 -45.84 30.10
CA ALA A 730 -14.92 -46.70 29.39
C ALA A 730 -13.43 -46.34 29.62
N ASN A 731 -13.13 -45.40 30.53
CA ASN A 731 -11.77 -44.93 30.84
C ASN A 731 -10.98 -44.40 29.62
N ILE A 732 -11.68 -43.87 28.61
CA ILE A 732 -11.06 -43.28 27.41
C ILE A 732 -10.56 -41.86 27.71
N ILE A 733 -11.30 -41.13 28.53
CA ILE A 733 -11.00 -39.78 29.00
C ILE A 733 -11.27 -39.68 30.51
N THR A 734 -10.64 -38.69 31.16
CA THR A 734 -10.87 -38.34 32.56
C THR A 734 -12.06 -37.39 32.72
N GLU A 735 -12.60 -37.27 33.94
CA GLU A 735 -13.66 -36.27 34.24
C GLU A 735 -13.17 -34.83 33.99
N ASN A 736 -11.89 -34.54 34.25
CA ASN A 736 -11.30 -33.23 33.95
C ASN A 736 -11.28 -32.92 32.45
N GLU A 737 -10.88 -33.91 31.62
CA GLU A 737 -10.93 -33.77 30.16
C GLU A 737 -12.38 -33.59 29.66
N ALA A 738 -13.35 -34.31 30.25
CA ALA A 738 -14.76 -34.15 29.92
C ALA A 738 -15.29 -32.75 30.30
N GLN A 739 -14.91 -32.24 31.48
CA GLN A 739 -15.29 -30.90 31.92
C GLN A 739 -14.71 -29.81 31.01
N ALA A 740 -13.45 -29.96 30.57
CA ALA A 740 -12.84 -29.05 29.60
C ALA A 740 -13.58 -29.05 28.25
N ILE A 741 -14.09 -30.21 27.81
CA ILE A 741 -14.92 -30.30 26.59
C ILE A 741 -16.27 -29.59 26.79
N ARG A 742 -16.91 -29.75 27.96
CA ARG A 742 -18.17 -29.03 28.28
C ARG A 742 -17.96 -27.52 28.26
N GLU A 743 -16.87 -27.04 28.87
CA GLU A 743 -16.49 -25.64 28.86
C GLU A 743 -16.27 -25.11 27.43
N PHE A 744 -15.57 -25.87 26.59
CA PHE A 744 -15.39 -25.53 25.18
C PHE A 744 -16.73 -25.40 24.44
N GLU A 745 -17.69 -26.29 24.67
CA GLU A 745 -18.98 -26.21 23.99
C GLU A 745 -19.77 -24.95 24.36
N ILE A 746 -19.66 -24.47 25.61
CA ILE A 746 -20.25 -23.20 26.05
C ILE A 746 -19.58 -22.03 25.31
N LEU A 747 -18.24 -21.99 25.31
CA LEU A 747 -17.46 -20.94 24.64
C LEU A 747 -17.71 -20.93 23.13
N ARG A 748 -17.76 -22.11 22.51
CA ARG A 748 -18.04 -22.29 21.09
C ARG A 748 -19.45 -21.85 20.74
N ALA A 749 -20.45 -22.23 21.54
CA ALA A 749 -21.82 -21.78 21.31
C ALA A 749 -21.90 -20.24 21.33
N ASP A 750 -21.26 -19.60 22.32
CA ASP A 750 -21.18 -18.15 22.42
C ASP A 750 -20.46 -17.52 21.21
N ALA A 751 -19.28 -18.02 20.82
CA ALA A 751 -18.51 -17.50 19.67
C ALA A 751 -19.29 -17.52 18.34
N LEU A 752 -20.21 -18.48 18.19
CA LEU A 752 -21.01 -18.70 16.99
C LEU A 752 -22.34 -17.92 16.96
N GLN A 753 -22.75 -17.31 18.07
CA GLN A 753 -23.97 -16.49 18.13
C GLN A 753 -23.83 -15.20 17.30
N VAL A 754 -24.97 -14.77 16.76
CA VAL A 754 -25.20 -13.46 16.14
C VAL A 754 -26.13 -12.65 17.02
N ASP A 755 -26.14 -11.34 16.84
CA ASP A 755 -27.02 -10.44 17.58
C ASP A 755 -28.46 -10.51 17.08
N ASP A 756 -29.41 -10.34 17.98
CA ASP A 756 -30.82 -10.07 17.71
C ASP A 756 -31.23 -8.73 18.35
N PHE A 757 -32.23 -8.09 17.78
CA PHE A 757 -32.69 -6.77 18.22
C PHE A 757 -34.21 -6.77 18.36
N LYS A 758 -34.70 -6.15 19.44
CA LYS A 758 -36.13 -5.90 19.60
C LYS A 758 -36.63 -4.87 18.57
N PRO A 759 -37.93 -4.86 18.21
CA PRO A 759 -38.47 -3.90 17.24
C PRO A 759 -38.12 -2.42 17.52
N GLU A 760 -38.08 -2.01 18.79
CA GLU A 760 -37.81 -0.62 19.21
C GLU A 760 -36.38 -0.16 18.87
N PHE A 761 -35.46 -1.10 18.60
CA PHE A 761 -34.13 -0.75 18.09
C PHE A 761 -34.22 -0.11 16.70
N PHE A 762 -35.11 -0.61 15.84
CA PHE A 762 -35.26 -0.14 14.47
C PHE A 762 -36.02 1.18 14.37
N GLU A 763 -36.87 1.49 15.35
CA GLU A 763 -37.53 2.80 15.45
C GLU A 763 -36.52 3.95 15.67
N LYS A 764 -35.39 3.66 16.32
CA LYS A 764 -34.31 4.64 16.61
C LYS A 764 -33.24 4.72 15.51
N LEU A 765 -33.36 3.94 14.43
CA LEU A 765 -32.46 3.98 13.28
C LEU A 765 -32.90 5.01 12.22
N ASN A 766 -34.19 5.40 12.22
CA ASN A 766 -34.75 6.50 11.45
C ASN A 766 -34.58 7.83 12.20
#